data_AF-A0A352Z3L5-F1
#
_entry.id   AF-A0A352Z3L5-F1
#
_cell.length_a   1.000
_cell.length_b   1.000
_cell.length_c   1.000
_cell.angle_alpha   90.00
_cell.angle_beta   90.00
_cell.angle_gamma   90.00
#
_symmetry.space_group_name_H-M   'P 1'
#
loop_
_entity.id
_entity.type
_entity.pdbx_description
1 polymer ?
#
loop_
_entity_poly.entity_id
_entity_poly.type
_entity_poly.pdbx_seq_one_letter_code
_entity_poly.pdbx_strand_id
1 'polypeptide(L)'
;MIFLHPSFIISNLGKIIEGVESVFGPDIPIIGGASVDNMKMISCFQFFGKQIYEQGAVMYGFADPSLEVISFGNHGFEVVGDPFIITRADKDVIFELDGKPAWKRWTERLGLPETSSASDVLVFAPLAIELPSEFHEVYGSRYLVYAALPRPDMSIYGILAIPKKGKIWLTRRNENKILDGVERLMVQILDRVEGRKPVAVFHADCAARGKLLFNRIIKEEIINKLQYPLCKGKDIPWFGMYGGAEYTPIAGKNCVQTYTTSLYVIVKRKPVFKKEDVQLQPEVVKRSKLFDKTTIRNINLKNRFVWSATWQGKSNYDGSCSSSLISSVLPVAHGEAGLIISEMTYVSRNGVCAPGQMGAYDDSLLPGLKRMTYFVHRAGSPVVIQLVHGGLFSAPILTGSIPLGPSSLETPDGKIGKEMSKTDIDEAVNAFRNAAVRAKESGFDGVQIHAAHGWLLSQFLSPFFNKRTDEYGGSLENRAKIVIEVASRIREATGDNFAVLVKINSNDFLPGGFNTDEMLEVSAMLENAGVDAIEISGGTIGALLTGNADASFSPVSRKDVYYAEAAKRLKEKVNTPVMLVGGIRSFDTADELVKTGAADYISLCRPLIREPDLIKKWKSGNLKKADCISDSACFQPGMEGKGVHCVHVRNS
;
A
#
# COMPACT_ATOMS: atom_id res chain seq x y z
N MET A 1 -25.03 4.79 15.56
CA MET A 1 -23.77 5.27 16.16
C MET A 1 -24.09 6.29 17.24
N ILE A 2 -23.20 6.46 18.19
CA ILE A 2 -23.33 7.44 19.28
C ILE A 2 -22.12 8.36 19.25
N PHE A 3 -22.35 9.66 19.13
CA PHE A 3 -21.34 10.68 19.31
C PHE A 3 -21.31 11.11 20.77
N LEU A 4 -20.16 10.98 21.42
CA LEU A 4 -20.00 11.23 22.84
C LEU A 4 -18.99 12.34 23.11
N HIS A 5 -19.40 13.32 23.91
CA HIS A 5 -18.61 14.49 24.28
C HIS A 5 -18.66 14.74 25.80
N PRO A 6 -17.93 13.96 26.62
CA PRO A 6 -17.84 14.16 28.06
C PRO A 6 -16.85 15.26 28.43
N SER A 7 -16.95 15.81 29.64
CA SER A 7 -15.82 16.54 30.23
C SER A 7 -14.64 15.59 30.46
N PHE A 8 -13.44 15.99 30.06
CA PHE A 8 -12.22 15.19 30.28
C PHE A 8 -11.84 15.05 31.76
N ILE A 9 -12.42 15.89 32.62
CA ILE A 9 -12.18 15.90 34.07
C ILE A 9 -13.11 14.90 34.79
N ILE A 10 -14.05 14.26 34.08
CA ILE A 10 -14.87 13.17 34.63
C ILE A 10 -14.00 11.98 34.99
N SER A 11 -14.19 11.45 36.20
CA SER A 11 -13.50 10.23 36.64
C SER A 11 -13.92 9.01 35.81
N ASN A 12 -12.94 8.25 35.34
CA ASN A 12 -13.13 6.99 34.64
C ASN A 12 -14.05 7.08 33.40
N LEU A 13 -13.54 7.72 32.35
CA LEU A 13 -14.22 7.84 31.05
C LEU A 13 -14.61 6.47 30.42
N GLY A 14 -13.93 5.39 30.79
CA GLY A 14 -14.28 4.03 30.35
C GLY A 14 -15.65 3.56 30.85
N LYS A 15 -16.08 3.99 32.05
CA LYS A 15 -17.43 3.66 32.54
C LYS A 15 -18.56 4.26 31.72
N ILE A 16 -18.29 5.32 30.97
CA ILE A 16 -19.29 5.91 30.08
C ILE A 16 -19.60 4.93 28.94
N ILE A 17 -18.59 4.20 28.44
CA ILE A 17 -18.78 3.12 27.47
C ILE A 17 -19.66 2.03 28.08
N GLU A 18 -19.32 1.52 29.27
CA GLU A 18 -20.11 0.49 29.96
C GLU A 18 -21.57 0.91 30.15
N GLY A 19 -21.79 2.16 30.57
CA GLY A 19 -23.13 2.72 30.74
C GLY A 19 -23.91 2.77 29.43
N VAL A 20 -23.30 3.24 28.34
CA VAL A 20 -23.93 3.30 27.02
C VAL A 20 -24.22 1.89 26.49
N GLU A 21 -23.27 0.97 26.58
CA GLU A 21 -23.41 -0.41 26.11
C GLU A 21 -24.47 -1.19 26.91
N SER A 22 -24.66 -0.87 28.21
CA SER A 22 -25.71 -1.49 29.02
C SER A 22 -27.13 -1.18 28.53
N VAL A 23 -27.30 -0.05 27.82
CA VAL A 23 -28.60 0.40 27.29
C VAL A 23 -28.76 0.03 25.82
N PHE A 24 -27.73 0.25 25.02
CA PHE A 24 -27.79 0.16 23.56
C PHE A 24 -27.14 -1.11 22.98
N GLY A 25 -26.44 -1.87 23.80
CA GLY A 25 -25.61 -2.99 23.37
C GLY A 25 -24.21 -2.57 22.91
N PRO A 26 -23.26 -3.52 22.87
CA PRO A 26 -21.86 -3.26 22.50
C PRO A 26 -21.65 -3.00 21.00
N ASP A 27 -22.61 -3.39 20.15
CA ASP A 27 -22.49 -3.32 18.70
C ASP A 27 -22.71 -1.90 18.14
N ILE A 28 -23.21 -0.97 18.94
CA ILE A 28 -23.37 0.42 18.51
C ILE A 28 -22.03 1.14 18.62
N PRO A 29 -21.46 1.64 17.51
CA PRO A 29 -20.20 2.37 17.56
C PRO A 29 -20.34 3.65 18.37
N ILE A 30 -19.49 3.81 19.39
CA ILE A 30 -19.32 5.03 20.18
C ILE A 30 -18.10 5.76 19.64
N ILE A 31 -18.33 6.97 19.15
CA ILE A 31 -17.31 7.83 18.53
C ILE A 31 -17.27 9.18 19.24
N GLY A 32 -16.13 9.87 19.22
CA GLY A 32 -16.06 11.22 19.79
C GLY A 32 -14.73 11.52 20.46
N GLY A 33 -14.78 12.50 21.36
CA GLY A 33 -13.66 12.94 22.19
C GLY A 33 -14.17 13.71 23.40
N ALA A 34 -13.40 13.76 24.48
CA ALA A 34 -13.72 14.58 25.65
C ALA A 34 -13.25 16.04 25.51
N SER A 35 -14.01 16.96 26.09
CA SER A 35 -13.68 18.39 26.12
C SER A 35 -12.56 18.67 27.11
N VAL A 36 -11.65 19.57 26.71
CA VAL A 36 -10.51 20.01 27.53
C VAL A 36 -10.46 21.53 27.59
N ASP A 37 -10.05 22.10 28.72
CA ASP A 37 -10.06 23.53 29.03
C ASP A 37 -8.74 24.22 28.67
N ASN A 38 -8.33 24.08 27.40
CA ASN A 38 -7.03 24.57 26.91
C ASN A 38 -5.84 24.04 27.74
N MET A 39 -5.94 22.76 28.15
CA MET A 39 -4.92 22.05 28.92
C MET A 39 -4.63 22.65 30.31
N LYS A 40 -5.54 23.44 30.88
CA LYS A 40 -5.39 23.96 32.25
C LYS A 40 -5.82 22.93 33.31
N MET A 41 -6.66 21.97 32.93
CA MET A 41 -7.14 20.87 33.77
C MET A 41 -7.90 21.35 35.02
N ILE A 42 -8.65 22.45 34.89
CA ILE A 42 -9.42 23.10 35.96
C ILE A 42 -10.90 22.71 35.87
N SER A 43 -11.56 23.05 34.76
CA SER A 43 -13.02 22.86 34.59
C SER A 43 -13.41 22.88 33.12
N CYS A 44 -14.23 21.92 32.68
CA CYS A 44 -14.80 21.95 31.33
C CYS A 44 -16.33 22.10 31.44
N PHE A 45 -16.88 22.99 30.60
CA PHE A 45 -18.30 23.23 30.51
C PHE A 45 -18.86 22.68 29.20
N GLN A 46 -19.98 21.98 29.28
CA GLN A 46 -20.71 21.51 28.12
C GLN A 46 -22.00 22.30 27.96
N PHE A 47 -22.21 22.83 26.76
CA PHE A 47 -23.40 23.59 26.40
C PHE A 47 -24.37 22.68 25.67
N PHE A 48 -25.58 22.55 26.19
CA PHE A 48 -26.64 21.78 25.53
C PHE A 48 -27.97 22.54 25.62
N GLY A 49 -28.50 22.94 24.47
CA GLY A 49 -29.65 23.84 24.40
C GLY A 49 -29.34 25.16 25.10
N LYS A 50 -30.08 25.47 26.17
CA LYS A 50 -29.89 26.68 27.00
C LYS A 50 -29.21 26.40 28.35
N GLN A 51 -28.72 25.18 28.56
CA GLN A 51 -28.13 24.74 29.82
C GLN A 51 -26.62 24.60 29.70
N ILE A 52 -25.92 24.88 30.82
CA ILE A 52 -24.49 24.72 30.97
C ILE A 52 -24.28 23.62 32.02
N TYR A 53 -23.53 22.60 31.64
CA TYR A 53 -23.19 21.48 32.50
C TYR A 53 -21.71 21.52 32.84
N GLU A 54 -21.40 21.50 34.14
CA GLU A 54 -20.06 21.25 34.65
C GLU A 54 -19.95 19.74 35.00
N GLN A 55 -18.84 19.09 34.60
CA GLN A 55 -18.65 17.63 34.76
C GLN A 55 -19.76 16.77 34.09
N GLY A 56 -20.41 17.30 33.06
CA GLY A 56 -21.44 16.61 32.29
C GLY A 56 -20.92 15.93 31.02
N ALA A 57 -21.77 15.10 30.42
CA ALA A 57 -21.54 14.53 29.10
C ALA A 57 -22.71 14.87 28.16
N VAL A 58 -22.37 15.25 26.92
CA VAL A 58 -23.35 15.43 25.85
C VAL A 58 -23.24 14.26 24.88
N MET A 59 -24.38 13.69 24.52
CA MET A 59 -24.46 12.54 23.63
C MET A 59 -25.44 12.82 22.49
N TYR A 60 -25.03 12.49 21.26
CA TYR A 60 -25.91 12.53 20.09
C TYR A 60 -25.99 11.13 19.46
N GLY A 61 -27.20 10.58 19.36
CA GLY A 61 -27.45 9.30 18.69
C GLY A 61 -27.85 9.51 17.24
N PHE A 62 -27.22 8.77 16.33
CA PHE A 62 -27.64 8.70 14.92
C PHE A 62 -28.07 7.26 14.61
N ALA A 63 -29.34 7.12 14.19
CA ALA A 63 -29.95 5.86 13.83
C ALA A 63 -30.43 5.92 12.37
N ASP A 64 -29.52 5.61 11.44
CA ASP A 64 -29.84 5.40 10.04
C ASP A 64 -29.29 4.03 9.62
N PRO A 65 -30.16 3.05 9.33
CA PRO A 65 -29.73 1.70 8.97
C PRO A 65 -29.03 1.65 7.60
N SER A 66 -29.15 2.70 6.79
CA SER A 66 -28.43 2.82 5.52
C SER A 66 -26.99 3.31 5.68
N LEU A 67 -26.59 3.75 6.88
CA LEU A 67 -25.26 4.28 7.15
C LEU A 67 -24.41 3.32 7.99
N GLU A 68 -23.10 3.40 7.79
CA GLU A 68 -22.10 2.82 8.68
C GLU A 68 -20.96 3.80 8.94
N VAL A 69 -20.23 3.55 10.02
CA VAL A 69 -19.06 4.34 10.41
C VAL A 69 -17.83 3.47 10.27
N ILE A 70 -16.89 3.94 9.48
CA ILE A 70 -15.56 3.36 9.36
C ILE A 70 -14.64 4.20 10.23
N SER A 71 -14.12 3.61 11.30
CA SER A 71 -13.31 4.32 12.28
C SER A 71 -11.99 3.65 12.56
N PHE A 72 -10.91 4.42 12.57
CA PHE A 72 -9.59 3.98 12.96
C PHE A 72 -8.91 5.07 13.79
N GLY A 73 -8.01 4.65 14.68
CA GLY A 73 -7.23 5.53 15.55
C GLY A 73 -5.74 5.20 15.54
N ASN A 74 -4.89 6.19 15.79
CA ASN A 74 -3.44 6.00 15.95
C ASN A 74 -2.81 7.03 16.91
N HIS A 75 -1.93 6.58 17.83
CA HIS A 75 -1.26 7.45 18.81
C HIS A 75 0.14 7.95 18.37
N GLY A 76 0.94 7.13 17.66
CA GLY A 76 2.30 7.51 17.21
C GLY A 76 3.37 7.64 18.33
N PHE A 77 3.31 6.78 19.33
CA PHE A 77 4.28 6.69 20.43
C PHE A 77 5.00 5.33 20.37
N GLU A 78 6.15 5.24 21.01
CA GLU A 78 6.89 4.00 21.19
C GLU A 78 7.20 3.75 22.65
N VAL A 79 7.23 2.47 23.03
CA VAL A 79 7.65 2.03 24.36
C VAL A 79 9.14 2.22 24.54
N VAL A 80 9.56 2.67 25.72
CA VAL A 80 10.97 2.88 26.08
C VAL A 80 11.30 2.14 27.38
N GLY A 81 12.36 1.33 27.34
CA GLY A 81 12.89 0.60 28.49
C GLY A 81 12.03 -0.57 28.96
N ASP A 82 12.44 -1.15 30.09
CA ASP A 82 11.74 -2.25 30.74
C ASP A 82 10.40 -1.81 31.36
N PRO A 83 9.39 -2.69 31.42
CA PRO A 83 8.12 -2.37 32.07
C PRO A 83 8.29 -2.11 33.56
N PHE A 84 7.44 -1.24 34.10
CA PHE A 84 7.12 -1.21 35.52
C PHE A 84 6.10 -2.31 35.85
N ILE A 85 6.20 -2.86 37.06
CA ILE A 85 5.22 -3.78 37.62
C ILE A 85 4.26 -3.00 38.52
N ILE A 86 2.96 -3.06 38.20
CA ILE A 86 1.93 -2.54 39.09
C ILE A 86 1.85 -3.45 40.31
N THR A 87 2.24 -2.91 41.45
CA THR A 87 2.25 -3.63 42.75
C THR A 87 1.05 -3.26 43.60
N ARG A 88 0.55 -2.02 43.47
CA ARG A 88 -0.72 -1.59 44.08
C ARG A 88 -1.43 -0.56 43.21
N ALA A 89 -2.66 -0.88 42.82
CA ALA A 89 -3.58 0.04 42.13
C ALA A 89 -5.02 -0.21 42.57
N ASP A 90 -5.84 0.84 42.60
CA ASP A 90 -7.29 0.73 42.73
C ASP A 90 -7.99 1.68 41.77
N LYS A 91 -9.04 1.19 41.12
CA LYS A 91 -9.81 1.90 40.08
C LYS A 91 -8.91 2.52 38.99
N ASP A 92 -8.77 3.83 39.01
CA ASP A 92 -8.05 4.71 38.09
C ASP A 92 -6.79 5.31 38.74
N VAL A 93 -6.35 4.79 39.88
CA VAL A 93 -5.16 5.25 40.60
C VAL A 93 -4.15 4.12 40.77
N ILE A 94 -2.93 4.33 40.27
CA ILE A 94 -1.77 3.50 40.58
C ILE A 94 -1.07 4.11 41.79
N PHE A 95 -1.06 3.39 42.90
CA PHE A 95 -0.35 3.82 44.09
C PHE A 95 1.11 3.42 44.07
N GLU A 96 1.42 2.20 43.59
CA GLU A 96 2.78 1.67 43.63
C GLU A 96 3.22 0.98 42.33
N LEU A 97 4.43 1.33 41.90
CA LEU A 97 5.18 0.72 40.80
C LEU A 97 6.48 0.14 41.35
N ASP A 98 6.75 -1.12 41.02
CA ASP A 98 7.92 -1.86 41.51
C ASP A 98 8.08 -1.82 43.05
N GLY A 99 6.97 -1.79 43.80
CA GLY A 99 6.94 -1.71 45.26
C GLY A 99 7.27 -0.34 45.86
N LYS A 100 7.33 0.72 45.03
CA LYS A 100 7.55 2.11 45.45
C LYS A 100 6.37 3.00 45.07
N PRO A 101 6.16 4.16 45.73
CA PRO A 101 5.15 5.13 45.30
C PRO A 101 5.27 5.44 43.81
N ALA A 102 4.16 5.36 43.08
CA ALA A 102 4.16 5.32 41.61
C ALA A 102 4.85 6.51 40.97
N TRP A 103 4.55 7.74 41.42
CA TRP A 103 5.15 8.96 40.88
C TRP A 103 6.65 9.05 41.21
N LYS A 104 7.04 8.65 42.43
CA LYS A 104 8.44 8.61 42.82
C LYS A 104 9.24 7.64 41.94
N ARG A 105 8.73 6.42 41.77
CA ARG A 105 9.37 5.41 40.92
C ARG A 105 9.50 5.89 39.47
N TRP A 106 8.50 6.62 39.00
CA TRP A 106 8.45 7.22 37.68
C TRP A 106 9.54 8.28 37.48
N THR A 107 9.58 9.30 38.35
CA THR A 107 10.54 10.40 38.25
C THR A 107 11.97 9.90 38.45
N GLU A 108 12.18 8.94 39.36
CA GLU A 108 13.46 8.23 39.52
C GLU A 108 13.95 7.62 38.20
N ARG A 109 13.08 6.97 37.42
CA ARG A 109 13.45 6.36 36.13
C ARG A 109 13.87 7.40 35.09
N LEU A 110 13.27 8.59 35.14
CA LEU A 110 13.54 9.69 34.22
C LEU A 110 14.69 10.61 34.68
N GLY A 111 15.25 10.37 35.87
CA GLY A 111 16.25 11.27 36.47
C GLY A 111 15.68 12.64 36.84
N LEU A 112 14.38 12.72 37.12
CA LEU A 112 13.68 13.96 37.45
C LEU A 112 13.44 14.09 38.96
N PRO A 113 13.38 15.32 39.51
CA PRO A 113 12.95 15.55 40.88
C PRO A 113 11.54 15.03 41.14
N GLU A 114 11.26 14.56 42.36
CA GLU A 114 9.92 14.13 42.78
C GLU A 114 8.89 15.29 42.73
N THR A 115 9.35 16.54 42.77
CA THR A 115 8.55 17.76 42.64
C THR A 115 8.16 18.11 41.20
N SER A 116 8.61 17.32 40.21
CA SER A 116 8.21 17.52 38.81
C SER A 116 6.69 17.41 38.63
N SER A 117 6.17 18.22 37.71
CA SER A 117 4.76 18.28 37.33
C SER A 117 4.47 17.43 36.09
N ALA A 118 3.18 17.20 35.80
CA ALA A 118 2.76 16.54 34.55
C ALA A 118 3.26 17.25 33.28
N SER A 119 3.40 18.58 33.32
CA SER A 119 3.95 19.38 32.22
C SER A 119 5.42 19.11 31.95
N ASP A 120 6.21 18.83 32.99
CA ASP A 120 7.66 18.61 32.87
C ASP A 120 7.99 17.27 32.17
N VAL A 121 7.01 16.36 32.13
CA VAL A 121 7.16 15.03 31.54
C VAL A 121 6.35 14.83 30.26
N LEU A 122 5.64 15.84 29.72
CA LEU A 122 4.64 15.68 28.65
C LEU A 122 5.15 14.98 27.37
N VAL A 123 6.47 15.01 27.12
CA VAL A 123 7.16 14.32 26.01
C VAL A 123 7.35 12.80 26.27
N PHE A 124 7.43 12.40 27.54
CA PHE A 124 7.64 11.04 28.05
C PHE A 124 6.46 10.50 28.90
N ALA A 125 5.37 11.26 29.01
CA ALA A 125 4.32 11.08 30.01
C ALA A 125 3.30 9.96 29.80
N PRO A 126 3.02 9.45 28.58
CA PRO A 126 1.97 8.47 28.50
C PRO A 126 2.43 7.11 28.99
N LEU A 127 1.54 6.45 29.71
CA LEU A 127 1.64 5.04 30.02
C LEU A 127 1.20 4.20 28.84
N ALA A 128 1.98 3.19 28.49
CA ALA A 128 1.56 2.14 27.59
C ALA A 128 1.03 0.93 28.37
N ILE A 129 -0.13 0.43 27.96
CA ILE A 129 -0.67 -0.87 28.38
C ILE A 129 -0.77 -1.74 27.14
N GLU A 130 -0.35 -3.00 27.26
CA GLU A 130 -0.39 -3.96 26.16
C GLU A 130 -1.84 -4.32 25.81
N LEU A 131 -2.14 -4.28 24.51
CA LEU A 131 -3.40 -4.74 23.95
C LEU A 131 -3.43 -6.27 23.87
N PRO A 132 -4.59 -6.91 23.95
CA PRO A 132 -4.77 -8.27 23.45
C PRO A 132 -4.24 -8.42 22.01
N SER A 133 -3.60 -9.56 21.72
CA SER A 133 -2.88 -9.81 20.45
C SER A 133 -3.76 -9.64 19.21
N GLU A 134 -5.05 -9.95 19.31
CA GLU A 134 -6.03 -9.82 18.23
C GLU A 134 -6.25 -8.36 17.78
N PHE A 135 -5.85 -7.38 18.59
CA PHE A 135 -5.98 -5.96 18.26
C PHE A 135 -4.70 -5.36 17.68
N HIS A 136 -3.55 -6.03 17.81
CA HIS A 136 -2.24 -5.47 17.42
C HIS A 136 -2.20 -5.08 15.95
N GLU A 137 -2.70 -5.95 15.08
CA GLU A 137 -2.70 -5.71 13.62
C GLU A 137 -3.72 -4.65 13.20
N VAL A 138 -4.89 -4.63 13.82
CA VAL A 138 -5.98 -3.70 13.47
C VAL A 138 -5.64 -2.29 13.93
N TYR A 139 -5.07 -2.14 15.12
CA TYR A 139 -4.65 -0.84 15.64
C TYR A 139 -3.30 -0.39 15.08
N GLY A 140 -2.44 -1.36 14.73
CA GLY A 140 -1.08 -1.14 14.25
C GLY A 140 -0.11 -0.68 15.34
N SER A 141 -0.41 -1.00 16.58
CA SER A 141 0.46 -0.90 17.75
C SER A 141 0.11 -2.03 18.71
N ARG A 142 1.11 -2.52 19.45
CA ARG A 142 0.90 -3.50 20.52
C ARG A 142 0.33 -2.87 21.79
N TYR A 143 0.35 -1.55 21.88
CA TYR A 143 0.06 -0.83 23.11
C TYR A 143 -1.00 0.24 22.88
N LEU A 144 -1.86 0.44 23.87
CA LEU A 144 -2.64 1.66 24.03
C LEU A 144 -1.90 2.64 24.93
N VAL A 145 -2.14 3.92 24.68
CA VAL A 145 -1.39 5.03 25.26
C VAL A 145 -2.34 5.90 26.09
N TYR A 146 -1.98 6.08 27.36
CA TYR A 146 -2.83 6.66 28.39
C TYR A 146 -2.17 7.85 29.03
N ALA A 147 -2.93 8.94 29.18
CA ALA A 147 -2.54 10.07 29.99
C ALA A 147 -2.55 9.69 31.47
N ALA A 148 -1.47 10.07 32.14
CA ALA A 148 -1.19 9.82 33.53
C ALA A 148 -0.88 11.17 34.20
N LEU A 149 -1.47 11.41 35.38
CA LEU A 149 -1.29 12.64 36.13
C LEU A 149 -0.81 12.32 37.56
N PRO A 150 0.19 13.04 38.08
CA PRO A 150 0.61 12.87 39.46
C PRO A 150 -0.45 13.39 40.42
N ARG A 151 -0.52 12.78 41.60
CA ARG A 151 -1.36 13.22 42.72
C ARG A 151 -0.48 13.69 43.89
N PRO A 152 -1.00 14.53 44.80
CA PRO A 152 -0.24 15.00 45.97
C PRO A 152 0.30 13.89 46.88
N ASP A 153 -0.32 12.71 46.86
CA ASP A 153 0.08 11.52 47.64
C ASP A 153 1.12 10.64 46.91
N MET A 154 1.78 11.15 45.86
CA MET A 154 2.75 10.45 45.02
C MET A 154 2.19 9.24 44.25
N SER A 155 0.86 9.11 44.19
CA SER A 155 0.21 8.16 43.28
C SER A 155 0.03 8.76 41.88
N ILE A 156 -0.26 7.92 40.90
CA ILE A 156 -0.54 8.31 39.52
C ILE A 156 -2.01 8.06 39.22
N TYR A 157 -2.73 9.11 38.82
CA TYR A 157 -4.07 9.05 38.29
C TYR A 157 -4.05 8.75 36.79
N GLY A 158 -4.66 7.64 36.39
CA GLY A 158 -4.99 7.34 35.01
C GLY A 158 -6.28 8.02 34.60
N ILE A 159 -6.28 8.70 33.46
CA ILE A 159 -7.53 9.29 32.94
C ILE A 159 -8.54 8.21 32.52
N LEU A 160 -8.06 6.98 32.26
CA LEU A 160 -8.83 5.80 31.87
C LEU A 160 -8.58 4.65 32.86
N ALA A 161 -9.41 3.60 32.81
CA ALA A 161 -9.26 2.42 33.66
C ALA A 161 -7.89 1.76 33.46
N ILE A 162 -7.17 1.52 34.56
CA ILE A 162 -5.84 0.92 34.57
C ILE A 162 -5.94 -0.52 35.13
N PRO A 163 -5.15 -1.49 34.60
CA PRO A 163 -5.05 -2.81 35.18
C PRO A 163 -4.70 -2.76 36.69
N LYS A 164 -5.41 -3.54 37.52
CA LYS A 164 -5.11 -3.61 38.96
C LYS A 164 -3.73 -4.24 39.27
N LYS A 165 -3.25 -5.08 38.34
CA LYS A 165 -1.95 -5.76 38.35
C LYS A 165 -1.49 -5.91 36.90
N GLY A 166 -0.19 -5.98 36.69
CA GLY A 166 0.38 -6.22 35.37
C GLY A 166 1.59 -5.33 35.08
N LYS A 167 1.92 -5.24 33.79
CA LYS A 167 3.04 -4.44 33.27
C LYS A 167 2.54 -3.17 32.62
N ILE A 168 3.25 -2.08 32.84
CA ILE A 168 3.06 -0.82 32.13
C ILE A 168 4.40 -0.24 31.71
N TRP A 169 4.42 0.51 30.62
CA TRP A 169 5.65 1.02 30.04
C TRP A 169 5.68 2.54 29.96
N LEU A 170 6.87 3.11 30.09
CA LEU A 170 7.13 4.47 29.62
C LEU A 170 6.99 4.51 28.10
N THR A 171 6.49 5.62 27.60
CA THR A 171 6.48 5.87 26.16
C THR A 171 7.18 7.17 25.83
N ARG A 172 7.73 7.22 24.63
CA ARG A 172 8.26 8.43 24.02
C ARG A 172 7.52 8.67 22.72
N ARG A 173 7.27 9.94 22.42
CA ARG A 173 6.74 10.36 21.14
C ARG A 173 7.71 10.03 20.01
N ASN A 174 7.22 9.55 18.88
CA ASN A 174 8.03 9.30 17.69
C ASN A 174 7.32 9.90 16.46
N GLU A 175 7.91 10.95 15.89
CA GLU A 175 7.34 11.69 14.76
C GLU A 175 7.15 10.81 13.51
N ASN A 176 8.11 9.94 13.21
CA ASN A 176 7.99 9.01 12.09
C ASN A 176 6.81 8.05 12.29
N LYS A 177 6.61 7.54 13.52
CA LYS A 177 5.43 6.69 13.83
C LYS A 177 4.10 7.44 13.75
N ILE A 178 4.10 8.75 13.97
CA ILE A 178 2.91 9.58 13.77
C ILE A 178 2.54 9.61 12.29
N LEU A 179 3.51 9.92 11.42
CA LEU A 179 3.32 9.99 9.97
C LEU A 179 2.96 8.61 9.40
N ASP A 180 3.72 7.57 9.74
CA ASP A 180 3.46 6.19 9.32
C ASP A 180 2.09 5.69 9.78
N GLY A 181 1.70 6.05 11.00
CA GLY A 181 0.42 5.64 11.55
C GLY A 181 -0.77 6.39 10.94
N VAL A 182 -0.58 7.66 10.53
CA VAL A 182 -1.58 8.40 9.72
C VAL A 182 -1.72 7.74 8.34
N GLU A 183 -0.61 7.40 7.69
CA GLU A 183 -0.60 6.69 6.41
C GLU A 183 -1.32 5.34 6.49
N ARG A 184 -0.96 4.51 7.48
CA ARG A 184 -1.63 3.24 7.73
C ARG A 184 -3.12 3.41 8.00
N LEU A 185 -3.50 4.35 8.86
CA LEU A 185 -4.89 4.65 9.18
C LEU A 185 -5.67 5.00 7.91
N MET A 186 -5.07 5.78 7.00
CA MET A 186 -5.70 6.12 5.73
C MET A 186 -5.85 4.92 4.80
N VAL A 187 -4.84 4.04 4.71
CA VAL A 187 -5.00 2.81 3.92
C VAL A 187 -6.13 1.95 4.48
N GLN A 188 -6.22 1.77 5.80
CA GLN A 188 -7.30 1.00 6.43
C GLN A 188 -8.68 1.61 6.17
N ILE A 189 -8.78 2.94 6.25
CA ILE A 189 -10.02 3.65 5.93
C ILE A 189 -10.38 3.46 4.47
N LEU A 190 -9.45 3.68 3.54
CA LEU A 190 -9.72 3.58 2.11
C LEU A 190 -10.06 2.15 1.70
N ASP A 191 -9.38 1.16 2.29
CA ASP A 191 -9.69 -0.26 2.13
C ASP A 191 -11.12 -0.58 2.56
N ARG A 192 -11.60 -0.04 3.68
CA ARG A 192 -12.98 -0.26 4.16
C ARG A 192 -14.01 0.59 3.41
N VAL A 193 -13.64 1.79 2.98
CA VAL A 193 -14.50 2.69 2.21
C VAL A 193 -14.75 2.08 0.83
N GLU A 194 -13.78 1.38 0.24
CA GLU A 194 -13.89 0.70 -1.06
C GLU A 194 -14.39 1.64 -2.17
N GLY A 195 -13.88 2.87 -2.19
CA GLY A 195 -14.25 3.88 -3.19
C GLY A 195 -15.65 4.48 -3.03
N ARG A 196 -16.44 4.08 -2.03
CA ARG A 196 -17.74 4.69 -1.73
C ARG A 196 -17.56 6.15 -1.33
N LYS A 197 -18.48 7.02 -1.76
CA LYS A 197 -18.45 8.44 -1.40
C LYS A 197 -18.78 8.63 0.09
N PRO A 198 -17.90 9.26 0.88
CA PRO A 198 -18.23 9.66 2.25
C PRO A 198 -19.41 10.64 2.29
N VAL A 199 -20.30 10.44 3.25
CA VAL A 199 -21.41 11.35 3.57
C VAL A 199 -20.90 12.50 4.42
N ALA A 200 -20.08 12.18 5.42
CA ALA A 200 -19.36 13.14 6.23
C ALA A 200 -18.16 12.47 6.90
N VAL A 201 -17.22 13.27 7.39
CA VAL A 201 -16.07 12.81 8.15
C VAL A 201 -16.02 13.57 9.46
N PHE A 202 -15.96 12.82 10.57
CA PHE A 202 -15.61 13.37 11.86
C PHE A 202 -14.15 13.06 12.17
N HIS A 203 -13.43 14.03 12.73
CA HIS A 203 -12.02 13.88 13.14
C HIS A 203 -11.85 14.36 14.59
N ALA A 204 -11.49 13.44 15.48
CA ALA A 204 -11.07 13.78 16.84
C ALA A 204 -9.55 13.64 16.93
N ASP A 205 -8.86 14.69 17.38
CA ASP A 205 -7.41 14.65 17.60
C ASP A 205 -7.08 15.15 19.01
N CYS A 206 -6.12 14.50 19.65
CA CYS A 206 -5.75 14.83 21.01
C CYS A 206 -5.04 16.20 21.07
N ALA A 207 -5.49 17.09 21.94
CA ALA A 207 -4.89 18.41 22.18
C ALA A 207 -3.45 18.30 22.71
N ALA A 208 -3.15 17.29 23.54
CA ALA A 208 -1.79 17.05 24.04
C ALA A 208 -0.83 16.55 22.96
N ARG A 209 -1.36 15.81 21.97
CA ARG A 209 -0.63 15.47 20.76
C ARG A 209 -0.33 16.76 20.01
N GLY A 210 -1.34 17.59 19.75
CA GLY A 210 -1.21 18.81 18.95
C GLY A 210 -0.36 19.95 19.52
N LYS A 211 -0.41 20.21 20.83
CA LYS A 211 0.31 21.32 21.49
C LYS A 211 1.83 21.29 21.27
N LEU A 212 2.41 20.09 21.11
CA LEU A 212 3.85 19.88 20.93
C LEU A 212 4.24 19.38 19.52
N LEU A 213 3.28 19.02 18.67
CA LEU A 213 3.55 18.56 17.29
C LEU A 213 3.55 19.69 16.26
N PHE A 214 2.74 20.72 16.49
CA PHE A 214 2.34 21.62 15.42
C PHE A 214 3.12 22.93 15.46
N ASN A 215 4.38 22.88 15.01
CA ASN A 215 4.81 23.96 14.13
C ASN A 215 3.87 23.94 12.90
N ARG A 216 3.53 25.09 12.32
CA ARG A 216 2.43 25.18 11.32
C ARG A 216 2.55 24.20 10.14
N ILE A 217 3.77 23.80 9.76
CA ILE A 217 4.06 22.98 8.58
C ILE A 217 3.62 21.52 8.75
N ILE A 218 3.97 20.85 9.85
CA ILE A 218 3.60 19.43 10.07
C ILE A 218 2.08 19.25 10.17
N LYS A 219 1.38 20.26 10.71
CA LYS A 219 -0.08 20.22 10.86
C LYS A 219 -0.78 20.17 9.50
N GLU A 220 -0.38 21.04 8.57
CA GLU A 220 -0.95 21.07 7.22
C GLU A 220 -0.65 19.77 6.47
N GLU A 221 0.55 19.21 6.62
CA GLU A 221 0.90 17.93 6.01
C GLU A 221 0.03 16.78 6.51
N ILE A 222 -0.16 16.64 7.82
CA ILE A 222 -1.01 15.58 8.40
C ILE A 222 -2.46 15.75 7.96
N ILE A 223 -2.99 16.97 8.01
CA ILE A 223 -4.37 17.25 7.57
C ILE A 223 -4.51 16.91 6.09
N ASN A 224 -3.57 17.31 5.24
CA ASN A 224 -3.57 16.99 3.81
C ASN A 224 -3.49 15.47 3.58
N LYS A 225 -2.63 14.73 4.29
CA LYS A 225 -2.53 13.27 4.21
C LYS A 225 -3.84 12.57 4.62
N LEU A 226 -4.61 13.14 5.54
CA LEU A 226 -5.92 12.60 5.97
C LEU A 226 -7.05 12.97 5.00
N GLN A 227 -7.14 14.25 4.61
CA GLN A 227 -8.26 14.78 3.83
C GLN A 227 -8.15 14.45 2.34
N TYR A 228 -6.97 14.63 1.75
CA TYR A 228 -6.79 14.53 0.30
C TYR A 228 -7.24 13.16 -0.27
N PRO A 229 -6.88 12.01 0.33
CA PRO A 229 -7.26 10.71 -0.21
C PRO A 229 -8.77 10.44 -0.20
N LEU A 230 -9.51 11.02 0.76
CA LEU A 230 -10.96 10.87 0.89
C LEU A 230 -11.71 11.89 0.03
N CYS A 231 -11.27 13.14 0.04
CA CYS A 231 -11.95 14.24 -0.64
C CYS A 231 -11.69 14.22 -2.15
N LYS A 232 -10.46 13.91 -2.61
CA LYS A 232 -10.06 13.93 -4.03
C LYS A 232 -10.52 15.20 -4.78
N GLY A 233 -10.49 16.36 -4.12
CA GLY A 233 -10.96 17.64 -4.66
C GLY A 233 -12.48 17.86 -4.64
N LYS A 234 -13.25 16.97 -4.01
CA LYS A 234 -14.69 17.14 -3.74
C LYS A 234 -14.91 17.77 -2.37
N ASP A 235 -15.99 18.52 -2.24
CA ASP A 235 -16.46 19.05 -0.95
C ASP A 235 -17.16 17.93 -0.16
N ILE A 236 -16.51 17.47 0.91
CA ILE A 236 -17.05 16.48 1.84
C ILE A 236 -17.16 17.19 3.20
N PRO A 237 -18.35 17.17 3.86
CA PRO A 237 -18.49 17.76 5.18
C PRO A 237 -17.48 17.15 6.16
N TRP A 238 -16.48 17.94 6.53
CA TRP A 238 -15.43 17.57 7.48
C TRP A 238 -15.58 18.42 8.73
N PHE A 239 -15.82 17.77 9.85
CA PHE A 239 -15.95 18.43 11.14
C PHE A 239 -15.17 17.66 12.19
N GLY A 240 -14.86 18.29 13.31
CA GLY A 240 -13.92 17.70 14.25
C GLY A 240 -13.73 18.49 15.51
N MET A 241 -12.88 17.96 16.37
CA MET A 241 -12.49 18.60 17.62
C MET A 241 -11.03 18.31 17.96
N TYR A 242 -10.42 19.28 18.64
CA TYR A 242 -9.23 19.02 19.45
C TYR A 242 -9.68 18.82 20.89
N GLY A 243 -9.44 17.63 21.43
CA GLY A 243 -9.95 17.23 22.74
C GLY A 243 -8.94 16.45 23.57
N GLY A 244 -9.43 15.70 24.54
CA GLY A 244 -8.69 14.64 25.17
C GLY A 244 -9.55 13.39 25.19
N ALA A 245 -8.96 12.21 25.32
CA ALA A 245 -9.67 10.94 25.38
C ALA A 245 -10.60 10.70 24.17
N GLU A 246 -10.04 10.13 23.11
CA GLU A 246 -10.72 9.78 21.88
C GLU A 246 -11.48 8.45 22.04
N TYR A 247 -12.80 8.47 21.77
CA TYR A 247 -13.65 7.28 21.77
C TYR A 247 -13.64 6.67 20.38
N THR A 248 -12.98 5.54 20.21
CA THR A 248 -12.80 4.93 18.89
C THR A 248 -12.90 3.42 19.00
N PRO A 249 -13.83 2.79 18.26
CA PRO A 249 -13.89 1.34 18.19
C PRO A 249 -12.58 0.76 17.65
N ILE A 250 -11.99 -0.19 18.37
CA ILE A 250 -10.86 -1.01 17.88
C ILE A 250 -11.39 -2.41 17.66
N ALA A 251 -11.24 -2.90 16.42
CA ALA A 251 -11.69 -4.25 16.02
C ALA A 251 -13.15 -4.53 16.43
N GLY A 252 -14.02 -3.53 16.30
CA GLY A 252 -15.44 -3.63 16.63
C GLY A 252 -15.81 -3.44 18.10
N LYS A 253 -14.85 -3.30 19.02
CA LYS A 253 -15.11 -3.02 20.43
C LYS A 253 -14.94 -1.53 20.73
N ASN A 254 -15.91 -0.92 21.41
CA ASN A 254 -15.80 0.47 21.82
C ASN A 254 -14.62 0.63 22.80
N CYS A 255 -13.72 1.57 22.49
CA CYS A 255 -12.55 1.84 23.30
C CYS A 255 -12.42 3.35 23.50
N VAL A 256 -11.80 3.76 24.59
CA VAL A 256 -11.37 5.13 24.83
C VAL A 256 -9.86 5.14 25.01
N GLN A 257 -9.19 6.11 24.40
CA GLN A 257 -7.73 6.17 24.30
C GLN A 257 -7.30 7.63 24.41
N THR A 258 -6.05 7.91 24.73
CA THR A 258 -5.53 9.29 24.72
C THR A 258 -4.37 9.41 23.74
N TYR A 259 -3.91 10.64 23.50
CA TYR A 259 -2.82 10.91 22.55
C TYR A 259 -3.08 10.38 21.14
N THR A 260 -4.35 10.19 20.78
CA THR A 260 -4.75 9.49 19.56
C THR A 260 -5.30 10.50 18.54
N THR A 261 -5.02 10.28 17.25
CA THR A 261 -5.84 10.83 16.17
C THR A 261 -6.82 9.76 15.76
N SER A 262 -8.10 10.09 15.72
CA SER A 262 -9.18 9.19 15.36
C SER A 262 -10.01 9.77 14.26
N LEU A 263 -10.18 9.01 13.19
CA LEU A 263 -10.91 9.43 12.01
C LEU A 263 -12.12 8.51 11.84
N TYR A 264 -13.29 9.14 11.63
CA TYR A 264 -14.58 8.46 11.53
C TYR A 264 -15.23 8.86 10.22
N VAL A 265 -15.23 7.96 9.25
CA VAL A 265 -15.79 8.18 7.92
C VAL A 265 -17.18 7.57 7.88
N ILE A 266 -18.19 8.41 7.71
CA ILE A 266 -19.59 7.99 7.60
C ILE A 266 -19.86 7.73 6.13
N VAL A 267 -20.24 6.50 5.78
CA VAL A 267 -20.56 6.09 4.41
C VAL A 267 -21.90 5.40 4.36
N LYS A 268 -22.51 5.34 3.17
CA LYS A 268 -23.63 4.44 2.94
C LYS A 268 -23.16 3.00 3.02
N ARG A 269 -23.91 2.16 3.73
CA ARG A 269 -23.69 0.70 3.79
C ARG A 269 -23.72 0.13 2.39
N LYS A 270 -22.96 -0.95 2.21
CA LYS A 270 -23.08 -1.75 0.99
C LYS A 270 -24.49 -2.35 0.93
N PRO A 271 -25.07 -2.50 -0.27
CA PRO A 271 -26.26 -3.32 -0.42
C PRO A 271 -25.97 -4.70 0.17
N VAL A 272 -26.80 -5.15 1.12
CA VAL A 272 -26.74 -6.53 1.61
C VAL A 272 -27.40 -7.38 0.54
N PHE A 273 -26.59 -8.01 -0.31
CA PHE A 273 -27.06 -9.07 -1.19
C PHE A 273 -27.50 -10.24 -0.31
N LYS A 274 -28.77 -10.64 -0.41
CA LYS A 274 -29.29 -11.80 0.32
C LYS A 274 -28.63 -13.07 -0.21
N LYS A 275 -28.64 -14.13 0.60
CA LYS A 275 -28.14 -15.47 0.19
C LYS A 275 -28.91 -16.03 -1.02
N GLU A 276 -30.11 -15.51 -1.27
CA GLU A 276 -30.95 -15.76 -2.44
C GLU A 276 -30.48 -15.00 -3.70
N ASP A 277 -29.68 -13.92 -3.55
CA ASP A 277 -29.07 -13.14 -4.64
C ASP A 277 -27.74 -13.73 -5.11
N VAL A 278 -27.37 -14.94 -4.65
CA VAL A 278 -26.30 -15.73 -5.27
C VAL A 278 -26.79 -16.10 -6.66
N GLN A 279 -26.52 -15.23 -7.63
CA GLN A 279 -26.67 -15.58 -9.03
C GLN A 279 -25.86 -16.86 -9.24
N LEU A 280 -26.55 -17.94 -9.59
CA LEU A 280 -25.90 -19.10 -10.22
C LEU A 280 -24.98 -18.52 -11.29
N GLN A 281 -23.68 -18.83 -11.21
CA GLN A 281 -22.74 -18.38 -12.23
C GLN A 281 -23.33 -18.78 -13.59
N PRO A 282 -23.46 -17.83 -14.54
CA PRO A 282 -24.08 -18.15 -15.80
C PRO A 282 -23.30 -19.27 -16.48
N GLU A 283 -23.99 -20.12 -17.26
CA GLU A 283 -23.39 -21.33 -17.84
C GLU A 283 -22.14 -21.05 -18.69
N VAL A 284 -22.07 -19.87 -19.33
CA VAL A 284 -20.88 -19.42 -20.06
C VAL A 284 -19.67 -19.21 -19.15
N VAL A 285 -19.86 -18.68 -17.94
CA VAL A 285 -18.81 -18.50 -16.92
C VAL A 285 -18.39 -19.86 -16.36
N LYS A 286 -19.35 -20.76 -16.09
CA LYS A 286 -19.05 -22.11 -15.58
C LYS A 286 -18.25 -22.97 -16.56
N ARG A 287 -18.43 -22.76 -17.87
CA ARG A 287 -17.70 -23.49 -18.93
C ARG A 287 -16.33 -22.87 -19.24
N SER A 288 -16.09 -21.64 -18.80
CA SER A 288 -14.83 -20.94 -19.03
C SER A 288 -13.76 -21.40 -18.06
N LYS A 289 -12.54 -21.62 -18.58
CA LYS A 289 -11.36 -21.93 -17.76
C LYS A 289 -10.78 -20.69 -17.08
N LEU A 290 -11.25 -19.49 -17.43
CA LEU A 290 -10.71 -18.23 -16.90
C LEU A 290 -10.81 -18.13 -15.39
N PHE A 291 -11.85 -18.71 -14.79
CA PHE A 291 -12.10 -18.65 -13.34
C PHE A 291 -11.71 -19.91 -12.60
N ASP A 292 -11.03 -20.85 -13.27
CA ASP A 292 -10.45 -22.02 -12.62
C ASP A 292 -9.35 -21.59 -11.65
N LYS A 293 -9.31 -22.24 -10.49
CA LYS A 293 -8.16 -22.12 -9.59
C LYS A 293 -6.94 -22.76 -10.26
N THR A 294 -5.79 -22.12 -10.11
CA THR A 294 -4.53 -22.56 -10.72
C THR A 294 -3.36 -22.12 -9.84
N THR A 295 -2.15 -22.55 -10.19
CA THR A 295 -0.94 -22.26 -9.42
C THR A 295 0.19 -21.82 -10.34
N ILE A 296 0.99 -20.87 -9.88
CA ILE A 296 2.31 -20.57 -10.46
C ILE A 296 3.33 -20.84 -9.35
N ARG A 297 4.17 -21.86 -9.52
CA ARG A 297 5.02 -22.38 -8.43
C ARG A 297 4.17 -22.67 -7.18
N ASN A 298 4.29 -21.86 -6.13
CA ASN A 298 3.57 -21.96 -4.87
C ASN A 298 2.49 -20.87 -4.69
N ILE A 299 2.30 -20.01 -5.69
CA ILE A 299 1.30 -18.95 -5.66
C ILE A 299 -0.05 -19.56 -6.06
N ASN A 300 -0.99 -19.60 -5.11
CA ASN A 300 -2.36 -20.05 -5.35
C ASN A 300 -3.19 -18.93 -5.98
N LEU A 301 -3.69 -19.16 -7.18
CA LEU A 301 -4.47 -18.19 -7.95
C LEU A 301 -5.94 -18.60 -7.98
N LYS A 302 -6.82 -17.64 -7.69
CA LYS A 302 -8.28 -17.85 -7.70
C LYS A 302 -8.91 -17.82 -9.09
N ASN A 303 -8.16 -17.39 -10.10
CA ASN A 303 -8.51 -17.34 -11.52
C ASN A 303 -7.24 -17.04 -12.35
N ARG A 304 -7.39 -17.01 -13.68
CA ARG A 304 -6.31 -16.80 -14.67
C ARG A 304 -6.05 -15.33 -15.02
N PHE A 305 -6.65 -14.37 -14.33
CA PHE A 305 -6.47 -12.96 -14.62
C PHE A 305 -5.32 -12.36 -13.81
N VAL A 306 -4.45 -11.63 -14.51
CA VAL A 306 -3.30 -10.95 -13.93
C VAL A 306 -3.46 -9.45 -14.13
N TRP A 307 -3.28 -8.65 -13.08
CA TRP A 307 -3.03 -7.22 -13.26
C TRP A 307 -1.56 -7.01 -13.59
N SER A 308 -1.31 -6.64 -14.84
CA SER A 308 0.03 -6.44 -15.38
C SER A 308 0.66 -5.17 -14.80
N ALA A 309 1.97 -5.25 -14.55
CA ALA A 309 2.73 -4.13 -13.99
C ALA A 309 2.53 -2.84 -14.79
N THR A 310 2.27 -1.75 -14.08
CA THR A 310 2.03 -0.42 -14.65
C THR A 310 2.68 0.61 -13.73
N TRP A 311 3.53 1.49 -14.25
CA TRP A 311 3.98 2.66 -13.48
C TRP A 311 2.77 3.48 -13.03
N GLN A 312 2.67 3.78 -11.73
CA GLN A 312 1.52 4.49 -11.18
C GLN A 312 1.82 5.93 -10.78
N GLY A 313 3.10 6.30 -10.63
CA GLY A 313 3.50 7.68 -10.28
C GLY A 313 2.94 8.12 -8.93
N LYS A 314 2.84 7.18 -7.97
CA LYS A 314 2.23 7.40 -6.65
C LYS A 314 3.15 7.06 -5.48
N SER A 315 4.36 6.56 -5.71
CA SER A 315 5.35 6.38 -4.65
C SER A 315 5.88 7.73 -4.16
N ASN A 316 6.46 7.75 -2.95
CA ASN A 316 7.13 8.92 -2.43
C ASN A 316 8.40 9.23 -3.23
N TYR A 317 8.93 10.45 -3.14
CA TYR A 317 10.11 10.88 -3.90
C TYR A 317 11.37 10.05 -3.63
N ASP A 318 11.49 9.46 -2.44
CA ASP A 318 12.58 8.57 -2.06
C ASP A 318 12.41 7.12 -2.59
N GLY A 319 11.32 6.84 -3.28
CA GLY A 319 10.92 5.51 -3.76
C GLY A 319 10.14 4.68 -2.75
N SER A 320 9.88 5.17 -1.54
CA SER A 320 9.11 4.42 -0.56
C SER A 320 7.65 4.26 -1.00
N CYS A 321 7.13 3.05 -0.82
CA CYS A 321 5.76 2.71 -1.16
C CYS A 321 4.78 3.52 -0.30
N SER A 322 4.03 4.42 -0.95
CA SER A 322 3.09 5.31 -0.28
C SER A 322 1.71 4.67 -0.08
N SER A 323 0.92 5.26 0.81
CA SER A 323 -0.49 4.89 0.99
C SER A 323 -1.34 5.12 -0.26
N SER A 324 -0.99 6.12 -1.07
CA SER A 324 -1.69 6.44 -2.33
C SER A 324 -1.51 5.32 -3.36
N LEU A 325 -0.29 4.77 -3.45
CA LEU A 325 0.01 3.63 -4.32
C LEU A 325 -0.75 2.37 -3.89
N ILE A 326 -0.72 2.04 -2.59
CA ILE A 326 -1.45 0.88 -2.07
C ILE A 326 -2.96 1.05 -2.36
N SER A 327 -3.50 2.24 -2.13
CA SER A 327 -4.93 2.53 -2.33
C SER A 327 -5.38 2.46 -3.78
N SER A 328 -4.50 2.58 -4.77
CA SER A 328 -4.85 2.35 -6.18
C SER A 328 -4.77 0.88 -6.60
N VAL A 329 -4.03 0.06 -5.85
CA VAL A 329 -3.94 -1.40 -6.07
C VAL A 329 -5.13 -2.14 -5.45
N LEU A 330 -5.59 -1.72 -4.28
CA LEU A 330 -6.65 -2.42 -3.53
C LEU A 330 -7.97 -2.62 -4.29
N PRO A 331 -8.49 -1.64 -5.06
CA PRO A 331 -9.71 -1.85 -5.84
C PRO A 331 -9.60 -3.01 -6.84
N VAL A 332 -8.42 -3.28 -7.39
CA VAL A 332 -8.17 -4.39 -8.32
C VAL A 332 -8.12 -5.73 -7.59
N ALA A 333 -7.54 -5.76 -6.39
CA ALA A 333 -7.54 -6.96 -5.53
C ALA A 333 -8.97 -7.35 -5.10
N HIS A 334 -9.74 -6.37 -4.61
CA HIS A 334 -11.17 -6.50 -4.28
C HIS A 334 -12.03 -6.83 -5.51
N GLY A 335 -11.59 -6.40 -6.69
CA GLY A 335 -12.14 -6.74 -8.00
C GLY A 335 -11.86 -8.17 -8.47
N GLU A 336 -11.28 -8.99 -7.59
CA GLU A 336 -10.99 -10.40 -7.79
C GLU A 336 -9.88 -10.72 -8.80
N ALA A 337 -8.87 -9.85 -8.98
CA ALA A 337 -7.68 -10.21 -9.76
C ALA A 337 -6.97 -11.46 -9.20
N GLY A 338 -6.66 -12.43 -10.07
CA GLY A 338 -6.02 -13.69 -9.71
C GLY A 338 -4.59 -13.52 -9.22
N LEU A 339 -3.84 -12.64 -9.88
CA LEU A 339 -2.50 -12.19 -9.48
C LEU A 339 -2.39 -10.68 -9.70
N ILE A 340 -1.70 -9.98 -8.81
CA ILE A 340 -1.29 -8.59 -9.02
C ILE A 340 0.22 -8.54 -9.21
N ILE A 341 0.67 -7.87 -10.27
CA ILE A 341 2.07 -7.50 -10.42
C ILE A 341 2.17 -6.01 -10.08
N SER A 342 3.04 -5.65 -9.14
CA SER A 342 3.22 -4.27 -8.68
C SER A 342 3.59 -3.32 -9.82
N GLU A 343 3.62 -2.02 -9.54
CA GLU A 343 4.28 -1.10 -10.46
C GLU A 343 5.76 -1.45 -10.67
N MET A 344 6.34 -0.93 -11.76
CA MET A 344 7.75 -1.13 -12.07
C MET A 344 8.63 -0.54 -10.95
N THR A 345 9.41 -1.38 -10.29
CA THR A 345 10.13 -1.04 -9.05
C THR A 345 11.64 -1.01 -9.32
N TYR A 346 12.27 0.14 -9.10
CA TYR A 346 13.68 0.30 -9.43
C TYR A 346 14.60 -0.36 -8.39
N VAL A 347 15.62 -1.08 -8.87
CA VAL A 347 16.51 -1.88 -8.03
C VAL A 347 17.72 -1.11 -7.49
N SER A 348 18.02 0.06 -8.06
CA SER A 348 19.14 0.92 -7.67
C SER A 348 18.82 2.40 -7.92
N ARG A 349 19.43 3.33 -7.15
CA ARG A 349 19.18 4.77 -7.28
C ARG A 349 19.52 5.34 -8.67
N ASN A 350 20.50 4.77 -9.38
CA ASN A 350 20.83 5.14 -10.76
C ASN A 350 19.90 4.52 -11.81
N GLY A 351 18.99 3.65 -11.39
CA GLY A 351 18.04 2.93 -12.24
C GLY A 351 16.63 3.53 -12.31
N VAL A 352 16.40 4.71 -11.72
CA VAL A 352 15.07 5.35 -11.68
C VAL A 352 14.65 5.78 -13.09
N CYS A 353 13.48 5.32 -13.54
CA CYS A 353 12.98 5.59 -14.89
C CYS A 353 11.98 6.76 -14.92
N ALA A 354 11.17 6.94 -13.86
CA ALA A 354 10.06 7.89 -13.86
C ALA A 354 9.82 8.49 -12.46
N PRO A 355 9.23 9.70 -12.36
CA PRO A 355 8.89 10.29 -11.07
C PRO A 355 7.81 9.48 -10.34
N GLY A 356 7.85 9.48 -9.00
CA GLY A 356 6.88 8.74 -8.18
C GLY A 356 6.87 7.22 -8.42
N GLN A 357 8.00 6.67 -8.89
CA GLN A 357 8.21 5.23 -9.08
C GLN A 357 8.62 4.57 -7.75
N MET A 358 8.13 3.35 -7.48
CA MET A 358 8.52 2.57 -6.30
C MET A 358 9.97 2.08 -6.39
N GLY A 359 10.68 2.02 -5.27
CA GLY A 359 12.04 1.49 -5.17
C GLY A 359 12.14 0.24 -4.29
N ALA A 360 13.16 -0.58 -4.57
CA ALA A 360 13.57 -1.74 -3.74
C ALA A 360 15.10 -1.80 -3.56
N TYR A 361 15.75 -0.65 -3.54
CA TYR A 361 17.22 -0.53 -3.56
C TYR A 361 17.86 -0.47 -2.17
N ASP A 362 17.10 -0.20 -1.11
CA ASP A 362 17.59 0.02 0.26
C ASP A 362 16.64 -0.55 1.32
N ASP A 363 17.18 -0.97 2.46
CA ASP A 363 16.41 -1.62 3.54
C ASP A 363 15.44 -0.66 4.21
N SER A 364 15.70 0.65 4.14
CA SER A 364 14.77 1.69 4.60
C SER A 364 13.40 1.64 3.90
N LEU A 365 13.28 0.97 2.75
CA LEU A 365 12.03 0.85 1.99
C LEU A 365 11.16 -0.34 2.42
N LEU A 366 11.71 -1.28 3.19
CA LEU A 366 10.99 -2.48 3.66
C LEU A 366 9.65 -2.17 4.36
N PRO A 367 9.51 -1.12 5.20
CA PRO A 367 8.23 -0.83 5.85
C PRO A 367 7.09 -0.58 4.85
N GLY A 368 7.34 0.20 3.80
CA GLY A 368 6.35 0.48 2.75
C GLY A 368 5.97 -0.77 1.96
N LEU A 369 6.98 -1.57 1.61
CA LEU A 369 6.80 -2.84 0.89
C LEU A 369 5.97 -3.85 1.70
N LYS A 370 6.27 -4.01 3.00
CA LYS A 370 5.49 -4.84 3.94
C LYS A 370 4.05 -4.36 4.09
N ARG A 371 3.81 -3.04 4.04
CA ARG A 371 2.44 -2.51 4.06
C ARG A 371 1.68 -2.92 2.79
N MET A 372 2.30 -2.82 1.61
CA MET A 372 1.64 -3.20 0.35
C MET A 372 1.21 -4.67 0.37
N THR A 373 2.12 -5.58 0.67
CA THR A 373 1.85 -7.03 0.67
C THR A 373 0.73 -7.38 1.66
N TYR A 374 0.82 -6.85 2.88
CA TYR A 374 -0.18 -7.05 3.92
C TYR A 374 -1.60 -6.65 3.45
N PHE A 375 -1.78 -5.45 2.90
CA PHE A 375 -3.10 -4.99 2.48
C PHE A 375 -3.62 -5.72 1.24
N VAL A 376 -2.75 -6.01 0.26
CA VAL A 376 -3.13 -6.73 -0.96
C VAL A 376 -3.53 -8.18 -0.67
N HIS A 377 -2.79 -8.85 0.22
CA HIS A 377 -3.14 -10.20 0.69
C HIS A 377 -4.47 -10.21 1.45
N ARG A 378 -4.74 -9.22 2.31
CA ARG A 378 -6.04 -9.11 3.00
C ARG A 378 -7.20 -8.82 2.05
N ALA A 379 -6.95 -8.11 0.95
CA ALA A 379 -7.93 -7.93 -0.13
C ALA A 379 -8.11 -9.20 -1.00
N GLY A 380 -7.33 -10.26 -0.74
CA GLY A 380 -7.55 -11.60 -1.27
C GLY A 380 -6.85 -11.89 -2.59
N SER A 381 -5.79 -11.16 -2.94
CA SER A 381 -4.97 -11.42 -4.13
C SER A 381 -3.49 -11.59 -3.75
N PRO A 382 -2.77 -12.56 -4.35
CA PRO A 382 -1.32 -12.60 -4.26
C PRO A 382 -0.70 -11.45 -5.04
N VAL A 383 0.52 -11.07 -4.67
CA VAL A 383 1.25 -9.95 -5.25
C VAL A 383 2.70 -10.29 -5.53
N VAL A 384 3.13 -10.01 -6.76
CA VAL A 384 4.51 -10.14 -7.26
C VAL A 384 5.08 -8.74 -7.49
N ILE A 385 6.32 -8.49 -7.08
CA ILE A 385 6.98 -7.20 -7.36
C ILE A 385 7.64 -7.21 -8.74
N GLN A 386 7.43 -6.20 -9.58
CA GLN A 386 8.20 -6.09 -10.83
C GLN A 386 9.49 -5.31 -10.59
N LEU A 387 10.64 -5.93 -10.87
CA LEU A 387 11.96 -5.33 -10.72
C LEU A 387 12.49 -4.79 -12.06
N VAL A 388 13.00 -3.56 -12.07
CA VAL A 388 13.48 -2.87 -13.27
C VAL A 388 14.71 -2.00 -13.00
N HIS A 389 15.46 -1.69 -14.05
CA HIS A 389 16.49 -0.65 -14.08
C HIS A 389 16.36 0.14 -15.39
N GLY A 390 16.35 1.49 -15.32
CA GLY A 390 16.10 2.36 -16.48
C GLY A 390 17.15 2.28 -17.59
N GLY A 391 18.38 1.94 -17.23
CA GLY A 391 19.48 1.81 -18.18
C GLY A 391 19.75 3.13 -18.89
N LEU A 392 19.85 3.14 -20.22
CA LEU A 392 19.99 4.37 -21.02
C LEU A 392 18.83 5.36 -20.87
N PHE A 393 17.66 4.89 -20.41
CA PHE A 393 16.48 5.72 -20.18
C PHE A 393 16.20 5.95 -18.69
N SER A 394 17.19 5.71 -17.82
CA SER A 394 17.17 6.27 -16.47
C SER A 394 17.12 7.79 -16.56
N ALA A 395 16.32 8.44 -15.71
CA ALA A 395 16.13 9.89 -15.74
C ALA A 395 17.28 10.62 -15.03
N PRO A 396 18.19 11.32 -15.72
CA PRO A 396 19.37 11.93 -15.07
C PRO A 396 18.98 12.96 -14.00
N ILE A 397 17.88 13.69 -14.22
CA ILE A 397 17.34 14.68 -13.27
C ILE A 397 16.89 14.05 -11.95
N LEU A 398 16.48 12.77 -11.96
CA LEU A 398 16.06 12.05 -10.76
C LEU A 398 17.21 11.27 -10.11
N THR A 399 18.14 10.78 -10.92
CA THR A 399 19.25 9.94 -10.44
C THR A 399 20.48 10.76 -10.03
N GLY A 400 20.64 11.97 -10.54
CA GLY A 400 21.86 12.78 -10.38
C GLY A 400 23.08 12.15 -11.06
N SER A 401 22.89 11.21 -11.99
CA SER A 401 23.95 10.41 -12.59
C SER A 401 23.77 10.24 -14.10
N ILE A 402 24.87 9.93 -14.80
CA ILE A 402 24.85 9.62 -16.23
C ILE A 402 24.21 8.24 -16.41
N PRO A 403 23.20 8.08 -17.30
CA PRO A 403 22.60 6.79 -17.60
C PRO A 403 23.63 5.77 -18.10
N LEU A 404 23.50 4.53 -17.65
CA LEU A 404 24.38 3.42 -18.04
C LEU A 404 23.60 2.38 -18.83
N GLY A 405 24.20 1.84 -19.88
CA GLY A 405 23.60 0.78 -20.70
C GLY A 405 24.62 -0.14 -21.35
N PRO A 406 24.19 -1.11 -22.16
CA PRO A 406 25.10 -2.07 -22.81
C PRO A 406 26.09 -1.37 -23.74
N SER A 407 25.66 -0.31 -24.42
CA SER A 407 26.47 0.60 -25.21
C SER A 407 25.85 2.00 -25.10
N SER A 408 26.64 3.04 -25.35
CA SER A 408 26.10 4.40 -25.49
C SER A 408 25.25 4.53 -26.76
N LEU A 409 24.19 5.35 -26.72
CA LEU A 409 23.28 5.52 -27.86
C LEU A 409 23.49 6.87 -28.54
N GLU A 410 23.81 6.83 -29.84
CA GLU A 410 23.90 8.03 -30.68
C GLU A 410 22.50 8.44 -31.15
N THR A 411 22.15 9.71 -30.96
CA THR A 411 20.86 10.30 -31.38
C THR A 411 21.10 11.60 -32.16
N PRO A 412 20.11 12.12 -32.92
CA PRO A 412 20.26 13.41 -33.59
C PRO A 412 20.63 14.57 -32.65
N ASP A 413 20.21 14.50 -31.39
CA ASP A 413 20.46 15.51 -30.35
C ASP A 413 21.75 15.26 -29.56
N GLY A 414 22.52 14.23 -29.94
CA GLY A 414 23.80 13.86 -29.33
C GLY A 414 23.79 12.47 -28.69
N LYS A 415 24.77 12.25 -27.82
CA LYS A 415 25.05 10.94 -27.24
C LYS A 415 24.34 10.76 -25.89
N ILE A 416 23.56 9.69 -25.77
CA ILE A 416 22.87 9.32 -24.53
C ILE A 416 23.64 8.22 -23.80
N GLY A 417 23.91 8.47 -22.52
CA GLY A 417 24.47 7.51 -21.59
C GLY A 417 25.89 7.04 -21.90
N LYS A 418 26.38 6.12 -21.06
CA LYS A 418 27.70 5.51 -21.18
C LYS A 418 27.59 3.99 -21.20
N GLU A 419 28.50 3.36 -21.92
CA GLU A 419 28.69 1.91 -21.89
C GLU A 419 29.10 1.42 -20.50
N MET A 420 28.41 0.39 -20.01
CA MET A 420 28.71 -0.30 -18.75
C MET A 420 30.02 -1.09 -18.84
N SER A 421 30.84 -0.98 -17.81
CA SER A 421 31.94 -1.91 -17.55
C SER A 421 31.40 -3.24 -17.01
N LYS A 422 32.26 -4.27 -16.93
CA LYS A 422 31.88 -5.55 -16.28
C LYS A 422 31.47 -5.34 -14.81
N THR A 423 32.15 -4.45 -14.10
CA THR A 423 31.81 -4.09 -12.72
C THR A 423 30.42 -3.47 -12.64
N ASP A 424 30.07 -2.56 -13.56
CA ASP A 424 28.72 -1.96 -13.59
C ASP A 424 27.65 -3.04 -13.84
N ILE A 425 27.95 -4.03 -14.69
CA ILE A 425 27.05 -5.15 -14.98
C ILE A 425 26.85 -6.02 -13.74
N ASP A 426 27.94 -6.40 -13.06
CA ASP A 426 27.90 -7.17 -11.82
C ASP A 426 27.14 -6.43 -10.71
N GLU A 427 27.31 -5.11 -10.60
CA GLU A 427 26.56 -4.26 -9.67
C GLU A 427 25.07 -4.26 -9.98
N ALA A 428 24.68 -4.14 -11.27
CA ALA A 428 23.29 -4.21 -11.68
C ALA A 428 22.67 -5.58 -11.35
N VAL A 429 23.35 -6.68 -11.67
CA VAL A 429 22.92 -8.05 -11.33
C VAL A 429 22.72 -8.20 -9.82
N ASN A 430 23.67 -7.71 -9.01
CA ASN A 430 23.57 -7.73 -7.55
C ASN A 430 22.43 -6.85 -7.03
N ALA A 431 22.13 -5.72 -7.68
CA ALA A 431 21.00 -4.87 -7.32
C ALA A 431 19.66 -5.61 -7.52
N PHE A 432 19.47 -6.30 -8.65
CA PHE A 432 18.29 -7.16 -8.86
C PHE A 432 18.17 -8.26 -7.81
N ARG A 433 19.28 -8.96 -7.50
CA ARG A 433 19.33 -9.97 -6.44
C ARG A 433 18.89 -9.41 -5.09
N ASN A 434 19.46 -8.29 -4.67
CA ASN A 434 19.17 -7.67 -3.37
C ASN A 434 17.73 -7.17 -3.30
N ALA A 435 17.21 -6.60 -4.38
CA ALA A 435 15.81 -6.18 -4.46
C ALA A 435 14.85 -7.39 -4.32
N ALA A 436 15.19 -8.54 -4.90
CA ALA A 436 14.40 -9.77 -4.75
C ALA A 436 14.43 -10.31 -3.31
N VAL A 437 15.57 -10.23 -2.61
CA VAL A 437 15.66 -10.57 -1.19
C VAL A 437 14.73 -9.68 -0.36
N ARG A 438 14.77 -8.36 -0.58
CA ARG A 438 13.86 -7.42 0.09
C ARG A 438 12.39 -7.68 -0.22
N ALA A 439 12.08 -8.09 -1.44
CA ALA A 439 10.73 -8.47 -1.83
C ALA A 439 10.23 -9.67 -1.02
N LYS A 440 11.06 -10.73 -0.94
CA LYS A 440 10.77 -11.92 -0.13
C LYS A 440 10.59 -11.57 1.34
N GLU A 441 11.51 -10.79 1.92
CA GLU A 441 11.42 -10.32 3.32
C GLU A 441 10.20 -9.43 3.60
N SER A 442 9.68 -8.77 2.56
CA SER A 442 8.49 -7.95 2.63
C SER A 442 7.19 -8.74 2.46
N GLY A 443 7.27 -10.05 2.16
CA GLY A 443 6.12 -10.91 2.00
C GLY A 443 5.48 -10.85 0.61
N PHE A 444 6.21 -10.43 -0.44
CA PHE A 444 5.73 -10.67 -1.80
C PHE A 444 5.72 -12.17 -2.10
N ASP A 445 4.85 -12.61 -3.00
CA ASP A 445 4.74 -14.03 -3.40
C ASP A 445 5.81 -14.42 -4.45
N GLY A 446 6.43 -13.41 -5.08
CA GLY A 446 7.48 -13.59 -6.07
C GLY A 446 7.99 -12.26 -6.63
N VAL A 447 8.85 -12.36 -7.64
CA VAL A 447 9.36 -11.22 -8.43
C VAL A 447 9.09 -11.44 -9.91
N GLN A 448 8.87 -10.35 -10.65
CA GLN A 448 8.88 -10.33 -12.10
C GLN A 448 10.08 -9.52 -12.59
N ILE A 449 11.00 -10.15 -13.30
CA ILE A 449 12.16 -9.50 -13.94
C ILE A 449 11.67 -8.74 -15.17
N HIS A 450 11.90 -7.43 -15.24
CA HIS A 450 11.50 -6.63 -16.38
C HIS A 450 12.59 -6.60 -17.47
N ALA A 451 12.47 -7.48 -18.46
CA ALA A 451 13.33 -7.58 -19.64
C ALA A 451 12.61 -7.14 -20.93
N ALA A 452 11.82 -6.06 -20.84
CA ALA A 452 10.97 -5.56 -21.92
C ALA A 452 11.00 -4.02 -21.99
N HIS A 453 10.36 -3.45 -23.02
CA HIS A 453 10.09 -2.01 -23.18
C HIS A 453 11.30 -1.09 -23.35
N GLY A 454 12.48 -1.65 -23.62
CA GLY A 454 13.71 -0.86 -23.77
C GLY A 454 14.33 -0.42 -22.45
N TRP A 455 13.99 -1.03 -21.32
CA TRP A 455 14.75 -0.88 -20.06
C TRP A 455 16.05 -1.70 -20.08
N LEU A 456 16.89 -1.60 -19.05
CA LEU A 456 18.26 -2.13 -19.06
C LEU A 456 18.39 -3.55 -19.62
N LEU A 457 17.64 -4.52 -19.07
CA LEU A 457 17.73 -5.91 -19.52
C LEU A 457 17.22 -6.10 -20.96
N SER A 458 16.20 -5.34 -21.38
CA SER A 458 15.74 -5.29 -22.78
C SER A 458 16.78 -4.66 -23.71
N GLN A 459 17.53 -3.66 -23.24
CA GLN A 459 18.61 -3.02 -24.00
C GLN A 459 19.73 -4.03 -24.27
N PHE A 460 20.10 -4.87 -23.30
CA PHE A 460 21.10 -5.92 -23.51
C PHE A 460 20.66 -6.95 -24.55
N LEU A 461 19.40 -7.38 -24.53
CA LEU A 461 18.85 -8.34 -25.49
C LEU A 461 18.83 -7.80 -26.93
N SER A 462 18.55 -6.50 -27.09
CA SER A 462 18.30 -5.88 -28.37
C SER A 462 19.59 -5.49 -29.10
N PRO A 463 19.84 -6.00 -30.32
CA PRO A 463 20.97 -5.56 -31.14
C PRO A 463 20.88 -4.08 -31.52
N PHE A 464 19.71 -3.44 -31.40
CA PHE A 464 19.57 -2.00 -31.59
C PHE A 464 20.36 -1.21 -30.54
N PHE A 465 20.28 -1.61 -29.27
CA PHE A 465 20.94 -0.92 -28.15
C PHE A 465 22.31 -1.50 -27.81
N ASN A 466 22.50 -2.82 -27.94
CA ASN A 466 23.71 -3.50 -27.54
C ASN A 466 24.67 -3.71 -28.72
N LYS A 467 25.77 -2.95 -28.73
CA LYS A 467 26.83 -2.99 -29.75
C LYS A 467 28.14 -3.59 -29.23
N ARG A 468 28.10 -4.24 -28.06
CA ARG A 468 29.30 -4.80 -27.43
C ARG A 468 29.89 -5.94 -28.25
N THR A 469 31.20 -6.11 -28.13
CA THR A 469 31.98 -7.20 -28.75
C THR A 469 32.55 -8.18 -27.73
N ASP A 470 32.24 -7.97 -26.44
CA ASP A 470 32.63 -8.86 -25.36
C ASP A 470 31.55 -9.94 -25.09
N GLU A 471 31.68 -10.65 -23.97
CA GLU A 471 30.79 -11.74 -23.57
C GLU A 471 29.35 -11.32 -23.24
N TYR A 472 29.04 -10.02 -23.28
CA TYR A 472 27.68 -9.49 -23.11
C TYR A 472 27.09 -8.92 -24.42
N GLY A 473 27.76 -9.10 -25.56
CA GLY A 473 27.27 -8.66 -26.87
C GLY A 473 27.59 -9.62 -28.02
N GLY A 474 27.19 -9.23 -29.24
CA GLY A 474 27.33 -10.07 -30.42
C GLY A 474 26.21 -11.11 -30.50
N SER A 475 26.49 -12.38 -30.16
CA SER A 475 25.53 -13.49 -30.31
C SER A 475 24.33 -13.35 -29.36
N LEU A 476 23.24 -14.07 -29.64
CA LEU A 476 22.04 -14.03 -28.80
C LEU A 476 22.33 -14.52 -27.37
N GLU A 477 23.14 -15.57 -27.23
CA GLU A 477 23.56 -16.15 -25.96
C GLU A 477 24.30 -15.12 -25.09
N ASN A 478 25.25 -14.40 -25.68
CA ASN A 478 26.00 -13.35 -24.99
C ASN A 478 25.09 -12.19 -24.57
N ARG A 479 24.18 -11.76 -25.45
CA ARG A 479 23.21 -10.69 -25.15
C ARG A 479 22.20 -11.09 -24.06
N ALA A 480 21.81 -12.37 -24.03
CA ALA A 480 20.91 -12.94 -23.03
C ALA A 480 21.59 -13.20 -21.68
N LYS A 481 22.93 -13.30 -21.66
CA LYS A 481 23.73 -13.67 -20.49
C LYS A 481 23.32 -12.94 -19.21
N ILE A 482 23.25 -11.60 -19.25
CA ILE A 482 22.87 -10.79 -18.07
C ILE A 482 21.47 -11.12 -17.55
N VAL A 483 20.51 -11.41 -18.44
CA VAL A 483 19.12 -11.72 -18.05
C VAL A 483 19.06 -13.09 -17.36
N ILE A 484 19.81 -14.06 -17.88
CA ILE A 484 19.95 -15.39 -17.28
C ILE A 484 20.67 -15.31 -15.93
N GLU A 485 21.75 -14.52 -15.84
CA GLU A 485 22.45 -14.29 -14.58
C GLU A 485 21.55 -13.66 -13.53
N VAL A 486 20.76 -12.64 -13.89
CA VAL A 486 19.77 -12.05 -12.97
C VAL A 486 18.77 -13.10 -12.48
N ALA A 487 18.22 -13.92 -13.37
CA ALA A 487 17.26 -14.97 -13.00
C ALA A 487 17.91 -16.01 -12.05
N SER A 488 19.12 -16.48 -12.38
CA SER A 488 19.88 -17.45 -11.56
C SER A 488 20.17 -16.88 -10.17
N ARG A 489 20.71 -15.66 -10.09
CA ARG A 489 21.08 -15.03 -8.81
C ARG A 489 19.87 -14.78 -7.93
N ILE A 490 18.74 -14.38 -8.52
CA ILE A 490 17.47 -14.24 -7.79
C ILE A 490 17.02 -15.60 -7.25
N ARG A 491 17.02 -16.65 -8.08
CA ARG A 491 16.65 -18.00 -7.66
C ARG A 491 17.53 -18.49 -6.52
N GLU A 492 18.85 -18.37 -6.64
CA GLU A 492 19.82 -18.73 -5.60
C GLU A 492 19.54 -18.00 -4.27
N ALA A 493 19.28 -16.69 -4.32
CA ALA A 493 19.08 -15.88 -3.13
C ALA A 493 17.71 -16.08 -2.46
N THR A 494 16.68 -16.45 -3.24
CA THR A 494 15.30 -16.54 -2.76
C THR A 494 14.81 -17.98 -2.55
N GLY A 495 15.52 -18.98 -3.08
CA GLY A 495 15.20 -20.40 -2.96
C GLY A 495 14.04 -20.84 -3.86
N ASP A 496 13.71 -22.13 -3.81
CA ASP A 496 12.77 -22.76 -4.75
C ASP A 496 11.30 -22.41 -4.51
N ASN A 497 10.96 -21.94 -3.30
CA ASN A 497 9.59 -21.61 -2.90
C ASN A 497 9.22 -20.14 -3.16
N PHE A 498 10.02 -19.39 -3.90
CA PHE A 498 9.72 -18.00 -4.22
C PHE A 498 9.59 -17.87 -5.74
N ALA A 499 8.47 -17.35 -6.26
CA ALA A 499 8.26 -17.35 -7.70
C ALA A 499 9.17 -16.33 -8.40
N VAL A 500 9.75 -16.73 -9.53
CA VAL A 500 10.57 -15.89 -10.41
C VAL A 500 9.92 -15.85 -11.78
N LEU A 501 9.29 -14.74 -12.10
CA LEU A 501 8.62 -14.49 -13.37
C LEU A 501 9.49 -13.56 -14.23
N VAL A 502 9.20 -13.48 -15.52
CA VAL A 502 9.86 -12.52 -16.43
C VAL A 502 8.82 -11.86 -17.33
N LYS A 503 9.03 -10.58 -17.64
CA LYS A 503 8.33 -9.89 -18.74
C LYS A 503 9.33 -9.62 -19.86
N ILE A 504 9.05 -10.11 -21.06
CA ILE A 504 9.93 -10.00 -22.22
C ILE A 504 9.18 -9.45 -23.44
N ASN A 505 9.88 -8.70 -24.28
CA ASN A 505 9.34 -8.23 -25.55
C ASN A 505 9.19 -9.39 -26.53
N SER A 506 8.04 -9.53 -27.19
CA SER A 506 7.87 -10.34 -28.39
C SER A 506 8.68 -9.78 -29.55
N ASN A 507 8.77 -8.46 -29.62
CA ASN A 507 9.46 -7.73 -30.67
C ASN A 507 9.66 -6.28 -30.18
N ASP A 508 10.78 -5.67 -30.54
CA ASP A 508 11.03 -4.25 -30.27
C ASP A 508 10.32 -3.33 -31.25
N PHE A 509 10.05 -3.85 -32.46
CA PHE A 509 9.52 -3.12 -33.61
C PHE A 509 10.42 -1.96 -34.06
N LEU A 510 11.70 -2.07 -33.72
CA LEU A 510 12.78 -1.19 -34.18
C LEU A 510 13.57 -1.88 -35.30
N PRO A 511 14.10 -1.13 -36.29
CA PRO A 511 14.99 -1.68 -37.29
C PRO A 511 16.22 -2.35 -36.66
N GLY A 512 16.42 -3.64 -36.91
CA GLY A 512 17.52 -4.41 -36.30
C GLY A 512 17.40 -4.60 -34.79
N GLY A 513 16.20 -4.44 -34.22
CA GLY A 513 15.91 -4.71 -32.82
C GLY A 513 15.66 -6.19 -32.51
N PHE A 514 15.39 -6.46 -31.23
CA PHE A 514 15.01 -7.79 -30.75
C PHE A 514 13.73 -8.27 -31.45
N ASN A 515 13.73 -9.51 -31.94
CA ASN A 515 12.62 -10.04 -32.73
C ASN A 515 12.00 -11.31 -32.10
N THR A 516 10.92 -11.78 -32.71
CA THR A 516 10.12 -12.90 -32.18
C THR A 516 10.92 -14.20 -32.11
N ASP A 517 11.79 -14.48 -33.08
CA ASP A 517 12.56 -15.72 -33.11
C ASP A 517 13.61 -15.73 -32.00
N GLU A 518 14.28 -14.59 -31.79
CA GLU A 518 15.19 -14.41 -30.66
C GLU A 518 14.46 -14.49 -29.30
N MET A 519 13.24 -13.95 -29.21
CA MET A 519 12.40 -14.08 -28.01
C MET A 519 12.11 -15.54 -27.66
N LEU A 520 11.84 -16.39 -28.65
CA LEU A 520 11.57 -17.81 -28.42
C LEU A 520 12.79 -18.53 -27.83
N GLU A 521 13.98 -18.29 -28.37
CA GLU A 521 15.21 -18.91 -27.87
C GLU A 521 15.59 -18.39 -26.47
N VAL A 522 15.49 -17.08 -26.22
CA VAL A 522 15.75 -16.51 -24.89
C VAL A 522 14.74 -17.01 -23.86
N SER A 523 13.49 -17.19 -24.25
CA SER A 523 12.46 -17.76 -23.36
C SER A 523 12.75 -19.22 -23.00
N ALA A 524 13.28 -20.01 -23.94
CA ALA A 524 13.75 -21.37 -23.65
C ALA A 524 14.97 -21.37 -22.71
N MET A 525 15.91 -20.42 -22.87
CA MET A 525 17.02 -20.26 -21.92
C MET A 525 16.51 -19.88 -20.51
N LEU A 526 15.50 -19.02 -20.41
CA LEU A 526 14.88 -18.61 -19.15
C LEU A 526 14.11 -19.75 -18.47
N GLU A 527 13.40 -20.60 -19.24
CA GLU A 527 12.80 -21.83 -18.72
C GLU A 527 13.87 -22.73 -18.09
N ASN A 528 14.98 -22.96 -18.78
CA ASN A 528 16.10 -23.75 -18.25
C ASN A 528 16.75 -23.11 -17.00
N ALA A 529 16.70 -21.78 -16.88
CA ALA A 529 17.15 -21.06 -15.69
C ALA A 529 16.14 -21.09 -14.53
N GLY A 530 14.99 -21.75 -14.69
CA GLY A 530 14.01 -21.96 -13.62
C GLY A 530 13.02 -20.81 -13.42
N VAL A 531 12.74 -20.03 -14.48
CA VAL A 531 11.63 -19.06 -14.50
C VAL A 531 10.29 -19.78 -14.46
N ASP A 532 9.36 -19.23 -13.67
CA ASP A 532 8.07 -19.84 -13.32
C ASP A 532 6.90 -19.41 -14.21
N ALA A 533 7.03 -18.27 -14.87
CA ALA A 533 6.07 -17.78 -15.84
C ALA A 533 6.68 -16.66 -16.72
N ILE A 534 6.22 -16.57 -17.96
CA ILE A 534 6.67 -15.58 -18.93
C ILE A 534 5.48 -14.72 -19.35
N GLU A 535 5.56 -13.41 -19.10
CA GLU A 535 4.61 -12.44 -19.63
C GLU A 535 5.14 -11.79 -20.90
N ILE A 536 4.43 -11.98 -22.01
CA ILE A 536 4.81 -11.39 -23.30
C ILE A 536 4.25 -9.98 -23.44
N SER A 537 5.12 -9.04 -23.80
CA SER A 537 4.73 -7.70 -24.22
C SER A 537 5.48 -7.28 -25.49
N GLY A 538 5.71 -5.99 -25.75
CA GLY A 538 6.51 -5.57 -26.90
C GLY A 538 6.56 -4.06 -27.09
N GLY A 539 7.41 -3.63 -28.03
CA GLY A 539 7.70 -2.21 -28.22
C GLY A 539 8.70 -1.69 -27.20
N THR A 540 9.14 -0.46 -27.38
CA THR A 540 10.17 0.18 -26.54
C THR A 540 9.89 1.66 -26.36
N ILE A 541 10.49 2.25 -25.32
CA ILE A 541 10.55 3.72 -25.21
C ILE A 541 11.46 4.35 -26.28
N GLY A 542 12.36 3.56 -26.88
CA GLY A 542 13.18 3.97 -28.03
C GLY A 542 12.38 4.36 -29.28
N ALA A 543 11.09 4.03 -29.33
CA ALA A 543 10.16 4.53 -30.34
C ALA A 543 10.14 6.07 -30.46
N LEU A 544 10.37 6.77 -29.34
CA LEU A 544 10.48 8.24 -29.33
C LEU A 544 11.66 8.75 -30.18
N LEU A 545 12.73 7.96 -30.28
CA LEU A 545 13.93 8.32 -31.04
C LEU A 545 13.75 8.11 -32.55
N THR A 546 12.93 7.14 -32.94
CA THR A 546 12.70 6.81 -34.36
C THR A 546 11.45 7.48 -34.93
N GLY A 547 10.63 8.13 -34.08
CA GLY A 547 9.32 8.66 -34.46
C GLY A 547 8.30 7.58 -34.86
N ASN A 548 8.62 6.30 -34.66
CA ASN A 548 7.75 5.19 -35.05
C ASN A 548 6.77 4.88 -33.92
N ALA A 549 5.56 5.41 -33.99
CA ALA A 549 4.52 5.16 -33.00
C ALA A 549 4.18 3.67 -32.84
N ASP A 550 4.33 2.87 -33.91
CA ASP A 550 4.15 1.43 -33.83
C ASP A 550 5.24 0.75 -33.02
N ALA A 551 6.42 1.35 -32.84
CA ALA A 551 7.45 0.80 -31.96
C ALA A 551 7.21 1.07 -30.48
N SER A 552 6.18 1.83 -30.12
CA SER A 552 5.89 2.19 -28.73
C SER A 552 5.50 0.98 -27.89
N PHE A 553 5.88 1.00 -26.60
CA PHE A 553 5.40 0.06 -25.59
C PHE A 553 3.91 0.26 -25.22
N SER A 554 3.31 1.39 -25.63
CA SER A 554 1.87 1.66 -25.44
C SER A 554 1.22 2.13 -26.75
N PRO A 555 1.16 1.26 -27.77
CA PRO A 555 0.67 1.65 -29.08
C PRO A 555 -0.84 1.90 -29.05
N VAL A 556 -1.27 3.00 -29.68
CA VAL A 556 -2.68 3.35 -29.89
C VAL A 556 -3.19 2.85 -31.26
N SER A 557 -2.27 2.69 -32.21
CA SER A 557 -2.52 2.27 -33.60
C SER A 557 -2.84 0.79 -33.76
N ARG A 558 -2.28 -0.07 -32.90
CA ARG A 558 -2.44 -1.53 -33.04
C ARG A 558 -3.88 -1.95 -32.71
N LYS A 559 -4.47 -2.72 -33.63
CA LYS A 559 -5.77 -3.36 -33.47
C LYS A 559 -5.57 -4.78 -32.94
N ASP A 560 -6.56 -5.25 -32.16
CA ASP A 560 -6.76 -6.54 -31.48
C ASP A 560 -5.53 -7.41 -31.09
N VAL A 561 -5.49 -7.82 -29.82
CA VAL A 561 -4.52 -8.73 -29.16
C VAL A 561 -3.12 -8.78 -29.80
N TYR A 562 -2.34 -7.73 -29.58
CA TYR A 562 -1.13 -7.38 -30.36
C TYR A 562 -0.01 -8.43 -30.38
N TYR A 563 0.00 -9.35 -29.41
CA TYR A 563 1.06 -10.33 -29.23
C TYR A 563 0.53 -11.78 -29.26
N ALA A 564 -0.71 -12.01 -29.69
CA ALA A 564 -1.33 -13.34 -29.69
C ALA A 564 -0.52 -14.39 -30.48
N GLU A 565 -0.06 -14.03 -31.68
CA GLU A 565 0.73 -14.94 -32.52
C GLU A 565 2.07 -15.30 -31.85
N ALA A 566 2.75 -14.31 -31.26
CA ALA A 566 3.99 -14.56 -30.53
C ALA A 566 3.77 -15.46 -29.30
N ALA A 567 2.65 -15.29 -28.59
CA ALA A 567 2.29 -16.13 -27.45
C ALA A 567 2.00 -17.58 -27.86
N LYS A 568 1.29 -17.78 -28.97
CA LYS A 568 1.05 -19.11 -29.52
C LYS A 568 2.37 -19.81 -29.87
N ARG A 569 3.26 -19.14 -30.60
CA ARG A 569 4.59 -19.67 -30.94
C ARG A 569 5.42 -19.97 -29.69
N LEU A 570 5.30 -19.15 -28.63
CA LEU A 570 5.99 -19.40 -27.38
C LEU A 570 5.44 -20.65 -26.66
N LYS A 571 4.12 -20.82 -26.61
CA LYS A 571 3.46 -22.02 -26.04
C LYS A 571 3.87 -23.32 -26.72
N GLU A 572 4.27 -23.27 -27.98
CA GLU A 572 4.81 -24.42 -28.72
C GLU A 572 6.29 -24.71 -28.37
N LYS A 573 7.02 -23.73 -27.83
CA LYS A 573 8.46 -23.80 -27.53
C LYS A 573 8.77 -24.13 -26.06
N VAL A 574 7.94 -23.68 -25.11
CA VAL A 574 8.19 -23.81 -23.66
C VAL A 574 7.01 -24.45 -22.91
N ASN A 575 7.30 -25.11 -21.80
CA ASN A 575 6.29 -25.65 -20.88
C ASN A 575 5.88 -24.63 -19.80
N THR A 576 6.75 -23.65 -19.56
CA THR A 576 6.57 -22.56 -18.62
C THR A 576 5.28 -21.79 -18.95
N PRO A 577 4.41 -21.52 -17.96
CA PRO A 577 3.17 -20.81 -18.20
C PRO A 577 3.36 -19.45 -18.87
N VAL A 578 2.54 -19.16 -19.88
CA VAL A 578 2.59 -17.91 -20.66
C VAL A 578 1.43 -17.00 -20.27
N MET A 579 1.75 -15.75 -19.93
CA MET A 579 0.80 -14.67 -19.69
C MET A 579 0.77 -13.73 -20.89
N LEU A 580 -0.42 -13.39 -21.36
CA LEU A 580 -0.60 -12.51 -22.52
C LEU A 580 -1.26 -11.19 -22.13
N VAL A 581 -0.54 -10.09 -22.34
CA VAL A 581 -1.07 -8.71 -22.25
C VAL A 581 -1.27 -8.10 -23.64
N GLY A 582 -1.97 -6.98 -23.74
CA GLY A 582 -2.03 -6.16 -24.95
C GLY A 582 -3.34 -6.33 -25.72
N GLY A 583 -4.12 -5.25 -25.86
CA GLY A 583 -5.35 -5.22 -26.67
C GLY A 583 -6.58 -5.96 -26.11
N ILE A 584 -6.43 -6.82 -25.10
CA ILE A 584 -7.53 -7.63 -24.53
C ILE A 584 -8.49 -6.75 -23.71
N ARG A 585 -9.78 -6.77 -24.07
CA ARG A 585 -10.85 -5.96 -23.43
C ARG A 585 -12.19 -6.67 -23.27
N SER A 586 -12.37 -7.84 -23.86
CA SER A 586 -13.64 -8.59 -23.85
C SER A 586 -13.42 -9.95 -23.20
N PHE A 587 -14.45 -10.41 -22.48
CA PHE A 587 -14.50 -11.75 -21.91
C PHE A 587 -14.28 -12.81 -22.99
N ASP A 588 -15.03 -12.77 -24.10
CA ASP A 588 -14.95 -13.79 -25.16
C ASP A 588 -13.55 -13.91 -25.75
N THR A 589 -12.85 -12.79 -25.93
CA THR A 589 -11.46 -12.79 -26.41
C THR A 589 -10.51 -13.42 -25.39
N ALA A 590 -10.66 -13.08 -24.11
CA ALA A 590 -9.88 -13.68 -23.04
C ALA A 590 -10.14 -15.19 -22.93
N ASP A 591 -11.41 -15.60 -23.03
CA ASP A 591 -11.83 -17.00 -22.94
C ASP A 591 -11.27 -17.82 -24.09
N GLU A 592 -11.40 -17.32 -25.33
CA GLU A 592 -10.91 -18.01 -26.52
C GLU A 592 -9.38 -18.17 -26.49
N LEU A 593 -8.63 -17.16 -26.03
CA LEU A 593 -7.17 -17.25 -25.90
C LEU A 593 -6.73 -18.36 -24.94
N VAL A 594 -7.42 -18.52 -23.80
CA VAL A 594 -7.12 -19.60 -22.85
C VAL A 594 -7.61 -20.95 -23.36
N LYS A 595 -8.81 -20.98 -23.95
CA LYS A 595 -9.45 -22.20 -24.45
C LYS A 595 -8.67 -22.84 -25.61
N THR A 596 -8.13 -22.03 -26.51
CA THR A 596 -7.29 -22.47 -27.65
C THR A 596 -5.85 -22.78 -27.24
N GLY A 597 -5.46 -22.47 -26.00
CA GLY A 597 -4.10 -22.68 -25.51
C GLY A 597 -3.08 -21.63 -25.97
N ALA A 598 -3.53 -20.51 -26.53
CA ALA A 598 -2.66 -19.40 -26.92
C ALA A 598 -2.02 -18.68 -25.72
N ALA A 599 -2.63 -18.75 -24.54
CA ALA A 599 -2.08 -18.29 -23.27
C ALA A 599 -2.63 -19.09 -22.08
N ASP A 600 -1.87 -19.20 -21.00
CA ASP A 600 -2.35 -19.82 -19.75
C ASP A 600 -3.02 -18.80 -18.83
N TYR A 601 -2.61 -17.53 -18.95
CA TYR A 601 -3.05 -16.40 -18.14
C TYR A 601 -3.33 -15.17 -19.01
N ILE A 602 -4.32 -14.38 -18.59
CA ILE A 602 -4.73 -13.14 -19.27
C ILE A 602 -4.32 -11.95 -18.42
N SER A 603 -3.36 -11.19 -18.93
CA SER A 603 -2.88 -9.97 -18.31
C SER A 603 -3.67 -8.76 -18.79
N LEU A 604 -4.22 -8.00 -17.86
CA LEU A 604 -4.93 -6.74 -18.11
C LEU A 604 -4.17 -5.60 -17.43
N CYS A 605 -4.16 -4.43 -18.04
CA CYS A 605 -3.56 -3.21 -17.49
C CYS A 605 -4.60 -2.08 -17.53
N ARG A 606 -4.69 -1.34 -18.64
CA ARG A 606 -5.61 -0.21 -18.84
C ARG A 606 -7.09 -0.53 -18.56
N PRO A 607 -7.63 -1.73 -18.88
CA PRO A 607 -8.98 -2.10 -18.48
C PRO A 607 -9.21 -2.04 -16.97
N LEU A 608 -8.27 -2.54 -16.16
CA LEU A 608 -8.37 -2.55 -14.70
C LEU A 608 -8.09 -1.19 -14.07
N ILE A 609 -7.39 -0.28 -14.76
CA ILE A 609 -7.26 1.12 -14.33
C ILE A 609 -8.61 1.85 -14.43
N ARG A 610 -9.42 1.55 -15.45
CA ARG A 610 -10.74 2.19 -15.65
C ARG A 610 -11.83 1.47 -14.86
N GLU A 611 -11.80 0.14 -14.82
CA GLU A 611 -12.78 -0.70 -14.16
C GLU A 611 -12.07 -1.73 -13.26
N PRO A 612 -11.67 -1.36 -12.04
CA PRO A 612 -10.96 -2.28 -11.13
C PRO A 612 -11.72 -3.56 -10.81
N ASP A 613 -13.06 -3.53 -10.88
CA ASP A 613 -13.98 -4.63 -10.62
C ASP A 613 -14.38 -5.43 -11.89
N LEU A 614 -13.73 -5.19 -13.03
CA LEU A 614 -14.06 -5.82 -14.31
C LEU A 614 -14.09 -7.35 -14.24
N ILE A 615 -13.11 -7.97 -13.58
CA ILE A 615 -13.01 -9.43 -13.46
C ILE A 615 -14.19 -9.98 -12.67
N LYS A 616 -14.55 -9.32 -11.55
CA LYS A 616 -15.73 -9.64 -10.76
C LYS A 616 -17.04 -9.48 -11.55
N LYS A 617 -17.16 -8.42 -12.37
CA LYS A 617 -18.29 -8.22 -13.28
C LYS A 617 -18.41 -9.38 -14.29
N TRP A 618 -17.32 -9.74 -14.96
CA TRP A 618 -17.31 -10.89 -15.88
C TRP A 618 -17.69 -12.19 -15.17
N LYS A 619 -17.17 -12.43 -13.96
CA LYS A 619 -17.50 -13.61 -13.16
C LYS A 619 -18.98 -13.69 -12.77
N SER A 620 -19.63 -12.54 -12.55
CA SER A 620 -21.07 -12.48 -12.28
C SER A 620 -21.95 -12.68 -13.53
N GLY A 621 -21.35 -12.73 -14.73
CA GLY A 621 -22.08 -12.85 -16.00
C GLY A 621 -22.34 -11.55 -16.72
N ASN A 622 -21.94 -10.41 -16.16
CA ASN A 622 -21.91 -9.16 -16.90
C ASN A 622 -20.69 -9.18 -17.84
N LEU A 623 -20.85 -9.79 -19.02
CA LEU A 623 -19.79 -9.97 -20.01
C LEU A 623 -19.55 -8.74 -20.90
N LYS A 624 -20.01 -7.57 -20.48
CA LYS A 624 -19.79 -6.33 -21.22
C LYS A 624 -18.29 -6.14 -21.47
N LYS A 625 -17.94 -5.75 -22.69
CA LYS A 625 -16.58 -5.33 -23.05
C LYS A 625 -16.15 -4.18 -22.13
N ALA A 626 -14.92 -4.23 -21.67
CA ALA A 626 -14.35 -3.19 -20.82
C ALA A 626 -14.48 -1.82 -21.48
N ASP A 627 -14.82 -0.81 -20.69
CA ASP A 627 -15.03 0.56 -21.14
C ASP A 627 -13.73 1.24 -21.58
N CYS A 628 -12.56 0.68 -21.27
CA CYS A 628 -11.27 1.23 -21.70
C CYS A 628 -11.22 1.35 -23.24
N ILE A 629 -10.90 2.55 -23.74
CA ILE A 629 -10.84 2.84 -25.18
C ILE A 629 -9.41 2.77 -25.75
N SER A 630 -8.43 2.37 -24.94
CA SER A 630 -7.03 2.18 -25.37
C SER A 630 -6.34 3.44 -25.93
N ASP A 631 -6.75 4.61 -25.46
CA ASP A 631 -6.22 5.93 -25.86
C ASP A 631 -4.87 6.31 -25.21
N SER A 632 -4.42 5.53 -24.23
CA SER A 632 -3.21 5.79 -23.42
C SER A 632 -3.26 7.10 -22.62
N ALA A 633 -4.41 7.76 -22.52
CA ALA A 633 -4.56 9.01 -21.78
C ALA A 633 -4.39 8.84 -20.26
N CYS A 634 -4.40 7.61 -19.76
CA CYS A 634 -4.13 7.33 -18.35
C CYS A 634 -2.71 7.68 -17.88
N PHE A 635 -1.74 7.77 -18.80
CA PHE A 635 -0.37 8.16 -18.48
C PHE A 635 -0.21 9.65 -18.23
N GLN A 636 -1.02 10.48 -18.90
CA GLN A 636 -0.89 11.94 -18.82
C GLN A 636 -0.98 12.47 -17.39
N PRO A 637 -1.99 12.08 -16.56
CA PRO A 637 -2.02 12.52 -15.17
C PRO A 637 -0.82 12.05 -14.34
N GLY A 638 -0.25 10.89 -14.66
CA GLY A 638 1.00 10.43 -14.05
C GLY A 638 2.17 11.37 -14.35
N MET A 639 2.31 11.79 -15.61
CA MET A 639 3.33 12.75 -16.04
C MET A 639 3.14 14.14 -15.40
N GLU A 640 1.90 14.50 -15.07
CA GLU A 640 1.54 15.74 -14.35
C GLU A 640 1.72 15.62 -12.82
N GLY A 641 2.23 14.50 -12.31
CA GLY A 641 2.43 14.28 -10.87
C GLY A 641 1.16 13.97 -10.08
N LYS A 642 0.03 13.68 -10.75
CA LYS A 642 -1.26 13.33 -10.13
C LYS A 642 -1.45 11.82 -9.96
N GLY A 643 -0.48 11.03 -10.43
CA GLY A 643 -0.53 9.58 -10.50
C GLY A 643 -1.46 9.08 -11.61
N VAL A 644 -1.17 7.89 -12.12
CA VAL A 644 -1.93 7.25 -13.21
C VAL A 644 -3.37 6.97 -12.78
N HIS A 645 -4.30 7.38 -13.62
CA HIS A 645 -5.73 7.11 -13.51
C HIS A 645 -6.41 7.32 -14.87
N CYS A 646 -7.59 6.72 -15.07
CA CYS A 646 -8.33 6.92 -16.31
C CYS A 646 -9.03 8.30 -16.31
N VAL A 647 -8.74 9.14 -17.30
CA VAL A 647 -9.32 10.48 -17.47
C VAL A 647 -10.82 10.47 -17.79
N HIS A 648 -11.36 9.33 -18.23
CA HIS A 648 -12.77 9.17 -18.59
C HIS A 648 -13.67 8.75 -17.44
N VAL A 649 -13.11 8.48 -16.26
CA VAL A 649 -13.90 8.17 -15.07
C VAL A 649 -14.48 9.48 -14.55
N ARG A 650 -15.73 9.77 -14.91
CA ARG A 650 -16.47 10.88 -14.30
C ARG A 650 -16.66 10.57 -12.82
N ASN A 651 -16.07 11.43 -11.99
CA ASN A 651 -16.28 11.46 -10.54
C ASN A 651 -17.78 11.59 -10.24
N SER A 652 -18.50 10.46 -10.14
CA SER A 652 -19.89 10.41 -9.67
C SER A 652 -19.98 10.70 -8.17
#